data_AF-A0A2J8M6Y3-F1
#
_entry.id   AF-A0A2J8M6Y3-F1
#
_cell.length_a   1.000
_cell.length_b   1.000
_cell.length_c   1.000
_cell.angle_alpha   90.00
_cell.angle_beta   90.00
_cell.angle_gamma   90.00
#
_symmetry.space_group_name_H-M   'P 1'
#
loop_
_entity.id
_entity.type
_entity.pdbx_description
1 polymer ?
#
loop_
_entity_poly.entity_id
_entity_poly.type
_entity_poly.pdbx_seq_one_letter_code
_entity_poly.pdbx_strand_id
1 'polypeptide(L)'
;MSPALQDLSQPEGLKKTLRDEIDAILQKRIMVLDGGMGTMIQREKLNEEHFRGQEFKDHARPLKGNNDILSITQPDVIYQIHKEYLLAGADIIETNTFSSTSIAQADYGLEHLAYRMNMCSAGVARKAAEEVTLQTAFDELVEAYQEQAKGLLDGGVDILLIETIFDTANAKISGTIVDKSGRTLSGQTGEGFVISVSHGEPLCIGLNCALGAAEMRPFIEIIGKCTTAYVLCYPNAGLEPFRIGPYTNFVNIGERCNVAGSRKFAKLIMAGNYEEALCVAKVQVEMGAQVLDVNMDDGMLDGPSAMTRFCNLIASEPDIAKVPLCIDSSNFAVIEAGLKCCQGKCIVNSISLKEGEDDFLEKARKIKKYGAAMVVMAFDEEGQATETDTKIRVCTRAYHLLVKKLGFNPNDIIFDPNILTIGTGMEEHNLYAINFIHATKVIKETLPGARISGGLSNLSFSFRGMEAIREAMHGVFLYHAIKSGMDMGIVNAGNLPVYDDIHKELLQLCEDLIWNKDPEATEKLLRYAQTQGTGGKKVIQTDEWRSGPVEERLEYALVKGIEKHIIEDTEEARLNQKKYPRPLNIIEGPLMNGMKIVGDLFGAGKMFLPQVIKSARVMKKAVGHLIPFMEKEREETRVLNGTVEEEDPYQGTIVLATVKGDVHDIGKNIVGVVLGCNNFRVIDLGVMTPCDKILKAALDHKADIIGLSGLITPSLDEMIFVAKEMERLAIRIPLLIGGATTSKTHTAVKIAPRYSAPVIHVLDASKSVVVCSQLLDENLKDEYFEEIMEEYEDIRQDHYESLKVSLPTVDSFFNSTFWSSGWAMEDQLTADLRCSKSTGQTPLRRYLPLSQARKSGFQMDWLSEPHPVKPTFIGTQVFEDYDLQKLVDYIDWKPFFDVWQLRGKYPNRGFPKIFNDKTVGGEARKVYDDAHNMLNTLISQKKLRARGVVGFWPAQSIQDDIHLYAEAAVPQAAEPIATFYGLRQQAEKDSASTEPYYCLSDFIAPLHSGIRDYLGLFAVACFGVEELSKAYEDDGDDYSSIMVKALGDRLAEAFAEELHERVRRELWAYCGSEQLDVADLRRLRYKGIRPAPGYPSQPDHTEKLTMWRLADIEQSTGIRLTESLAMAPASAVSGLYFSNLKSKYFAVGKISKDQVEDYALRKNISVAEVEKWLGPILGYDTD
;
A
#
# COMPACT_ATOMS: atom_id res chain seq x y z
N MET A 1 36.68 25.98 -78.80
CA MET A 1 36.22 27.03 -79.74
C MET A 1 35.05 27.78 -79.11
N SER A 2 34.73 28.97 -79.60
CA SER A 2 33.64 29.86 -79.19
C SER A 2 33.49 30.92 -80.30
N PRO A 3 32.33 31.58 -80.53
CA PRO A 3 30.97 31.41 -79.97
C PRO A 3 30.04 30.79 -81.07
N ALA A 4 28.72 30.93 -81.17
CA ALA A 4 27.75 31.79 -80.48
C ALA A 4 26.30 31.25 -80.47
N LEU A 5 25.56 31.66 -79.42
CA LEU A 5 24.16 32.09 -79.39
C LEU A 5 23.19 31.63 -80.50
N GLN A 6 22.12 30.97 -80.06
CA GLN A 6 20.79 31.46 -80.41
C GLN A 6 19.89 31.43 -79.16
N ASP A 7 19.20 32.53 -78.91
CA ASP A 7 18.35 32.77 -77.74
C ASP A 7 16.87 32.72 -78.17
N LEU A 8 16.07 31.89 -77.49
CA LEU A 8 14.62 31.80 -77.66
C LEU A 8 13.96 31.36 -76.33
N SER A 9 13.74 32.34 -75.46
CA SER A 9 12.55 32.47 -74.57
C SER A 9 12.05 31.22 -73.82
N GLN A 10 12.27 31.20 -72.51
CA GLN A 10 11.35 30.56 -71.55
C GLN A 10 10.69 31.64 -70.68
N PRO A 11 9.47 31.40 -70.14
CA PRO A 11 8.48 32.45 -69.97
C PRO A 11 8.60 33.28 -68.69
N GLU A 12 8.06 34.49 -68.75
CA GLU A 12 7.76 35.31 -67.58
C GLU A 12 6.70 34.62 -66.68
N GLY A 13 6.81 34.79 -65.36
CA GLY A 13 5.66 34.60 -64.45
C GLY A 13 5.61 33.35 -63.56
N LEU A 14 6.62 32.47 -63.56
CA LEU A 14 6.73 31.44 -62.52
C LEU A 14 7.18 32.07 -61.20
N LYS A 15 6.25 32.30 -60.26
CA LYS A 15 6.57 32.41 -58.82
C LYS A 15 7.37 31.17 -58.44
N LYS A 16 8.46 31.33 -57.66
CA LYS A 16 8.99 30.20 -56.91
C LYS A 16 7.94 29.73 -55.91
N THR A 17 7.86 28.42 -55.69
CA THR A 17 7.08 27.85 -54.60
C THR A 17 7.95 27.72 -53.35
N LEU A 18 7.33 27.68 -52.19
CA LEU A 18 8.02 27.45 -50.91
C LEU A 18 8.79 26.10 -50.90
N ARG A 19 8.28 25.10 -51.65
CA ARG A 19 8.97 23.82 -51.90
C ARG A 19 10.32 24.01 -52.60
N ASP A 20 10.41 24.91 -53.57
CA ASP A 20 11.67 25.22 -54.28
C ASP A 20 12.68 25.91 -53.37
N GLU A 21 12.21 26.71 -52.41
CA GLU A 21 13.07 27.45 -51.49
C GLU A 21 13.61 26.54 -50.38
N ILE A 22 12.77 25.66 -49.81
CA ILE A 22 13.18 24.64 -48.84
C ILE A 22 14.14 23.63 -49.49
N ASP A 23 13.85 23.12 -50.69
CA ASP A 23 14.77 22.26 -51.45
C ASP A 23 16.11 22.96 -51.69
N ALA A 24 16.10 24.23 -52.13
CA ALA A 24 17.30 25.01 -52.31
C ALA A 24 18.08 25.31 -51.00
N ILE A 25 17.50 25.11 -49.81
CA ILE A 25 18.23 25.15 -48.54
C ILE A 25 18.77 23.76 -48.20
N LEU A 26 17.94 22.71 -48.29
CA LEU A 26 18.31 21.32 -47.99
C LEU A 26 19.45 20.78 -48.88
N GLN A 27 19.53 21.22 -50.14
CA GLN A 27 20.67 20.94 -51.03
C GLN A 27 22.01 21.57 -50.57
N LYS A 28 21.97 22.58 -49.69
CA LYS A 28 23.15 23.34 -49.23
C LYS A 28 23.54 23.00 -47.80
N ARG A 29 22.57 22.70 -46.93
CA ARG A 29 22.78 22.35 -45.52
C ARG A 29 21.63 21.50 -44.99
N ILE A 30 21.92 20.69 -43.97
CA ILE A 30 20.87 20.06 -43.16
C ILE A 30 20.13 21.18 -42.40
N MET A 31 18.80 21.09 -42.35
CA MET A 31 17.96 21.94 -41.50
C MET A 31 17.65 21.24 -40.18
N VAL A 32 17.57 22.00 -39.09
CA VAL A 32 17.32 21.50 -37.74
C VAL A 32 15.84 21.68 -37.37
N LEU A 33 15.19 20.61 -36.90
CA LEU A 33 13.87 20.65 -36.28
C LEU A 33 14.01 20.87 -34.76
N ASP A 34 12.97 21.36 -34.10
CA ASP A 34 12.96 21.56 -32.65
C ASP A 34 12.82 20.26 -31.83
N GLY A 35 12.75 20.40 -30.50
CA GLY A 35 12.63 19.30 -29.56
C GLY A 35 11.21 19.15 -29.01
N GLY A 36 10.93 18.00 -28.39
CA GLY A 36 9.58 17.65 -27.92
C GLY A 36 8.94 18.68 -26.98
N MET A 37 8.03 19.48 -27.52
CA MET A 37 7.25 20.53 -26.85
C MET A 37 6.70 20.09 -25.47
N GLY A 38 6.12 18.89 -25.38
CA GLY A 38 5.56 18.35 -24.13
C GLY A 38 6.59 18.22 -22.99
N THR A 39 7.86 17.94 -23.30
CA THR A 39 8.93 17.85 -22.29
C THR A 39 9.39 19.23 -21.81
N MET A 40 9.19 20.29 -22.60
CA MET A 40 9.40 21.67 -22.17
C MET A 40 8.22 22.15 -21.30
N ILE A 41 6.98 21.92 -21.74
CA ILE A 41 5.77 22.26 -20.96
C ILE A 41 5.78 21.62 -19.55
N GLN A 42 6.30 20.40 -19.42
CA GLN A 42 6.45 19.72 -18.12
C GLN A 42 7.38 20.45 -17.14
N ARG A 43 8.35 21.25 -17.62
CA ARG A 43 9.28 22.03 -16.76
C ARG A 43 8.61 23.24 -16.12
N GLU A 44 7.61 23.80 -16.78
CA GLU A 44 6.85 24.97 -16.33
C GLU A 44 5.88 24.67 -15.17
N LYS A 45 5.77 23.40 -14.74
CA LYS A 45 4.96 22.94 -13.59
C LYS A 45 3.49 23.40 -13.62
N LEU A 46 2.91 23.57 -14.81
CA LEU A 46 1.57 24.13 -15.00
C LEU A 46 0.47 23.29 -14.30
N ASN A 47 -0.40 23.98 -13.56
CA ASN A 47 -1.56 23.37 -12.88
C ASN A 47 -2.85 23.48 -13.71
N GLU A 48 -3.94 22.86 -13.26
CA GLU A 48 -5.25 22.83 -13.94
C GLU A 48 -5.80 24.23 -14.30
N GLU A 49 -5.60 25.25 -13.46
CA GLU A 49 -6.03 26.63 -13.75
C GLU A 49 -5.31 27.22 -14.97
N HIS A 50 -4.04 26.85 -15.18
CA HIS A 50 -3.27 27.32 -16.32
C HIS A 50 -3.81 26.72 -17.63
N PHE A 51 -4.10 25.42 -17.66
CA PHE A 51 -4.70 24.75 -18.82
C PHE A 51 -6.11 25.28 -19.12
N ARG A 52 -6.90 25.66 -18.11
CA ARG A 52 -8.21 26.33 -18.29
C ARG A 52 -8.10 27.78 -18.77
N GLY A 53 -7.11 28.51 -18.30
CA GLY A 53 -7.01 29.96 -18.46
C GLY A 53 -8.27 30.68 -17.95
N GLN A 54 -8.58 31.84 -18.53
CA GLN A 54 -9.82 32.58 -18.22
C GLN A 54 -11.03 32.10 -19.03
N GLU A 55 -10.83 31.47 -20.20
CA GLU A 55 -11.93 31.12 -21.11
C GLU A 55 -12.60 29.79 -20.74
N PHE A 56 -11.82 28.77 -20.35
CA PHE A 56 -12.33 27.45 -19.99
C PHE A 56 -12.37 27.22 -18.47
N LYS A 57 -12.40 28.31 -17.68
CA LYS A 57 -12.43 28.28 -16.22
C LYS A 57 -13.53 27.36 -15.68
N ASP A 58 -14.74 27.52 -16.19
CA ASP A 58 -15.93 26.77 -15.78
C ASP A 58 -16.18 25.52 -16.66
N HIS A 59 -15.20 25.06 -17.43
CA HIS A 59 -15.35 23.93 -18.35
C HIS A 59 -15.56 22.60 -17.61
N ALA A 60 -16.48 21.77 -18.10
CA ALA A 60 -17.02 20.62 -17.38
C ALA A 60 -16.09 19.38 -17.28
N ARG A 61 -14.91 19.40 -17.91
CA ARG A 61 -13.88 18.35 -17.83
C ARG A 61 -12.54 18.93 -17.39
N PRO A 62 -11.64 18.15 -16.75
CA PRO A 62 -10.27 18.56 -16.50
C PRO A 62 -9.51 18.78 -17.82
N LEU A 63 -8.58 19.75 -17.84
CA LEU A 63 -7.80 20.11 -19.03
C LEU A 63 -6.28 19.94 -18.85
N LYS A 64 -5.78 19.74 -17.62
CA LYS A 64 -4.36 19.43 -17.34
C LYS A 64 -3.91 18.20 -18.13
N GLY A 65 -2.83 18.36 -18.90
CA GLY A 65 -2.30 17.34 -19.81
C GLY A 65 -2.72 17.52 -21.28
N ASN A 66 -3.75 18.31 -21.57
CA ASN A 66 -4.10 18.71 -22.93
C ASN A 66 -3.18 19.83 -23.43
N ASN A 67 -1.90 19.53 -23.68
CA ASN A 67 -0.88 20.53 -24.00
C ASN A 67 -1.30 21.48 -25.14
N ASP A 68 -2.04 20.97 -26.13
CA ASP A 68 -2.61 21.74 -27.24
C ASP A 68 -3.48 22.95 -26.81
N ILE A 69 -4.21 22.88 -25.68
CA ILE A 69 -5.09 23.99 -25.27
C ILE A 69 -4.30 25.20 -24.76
N LEU A 70 -3.05 25.01 -24.34
CA LEU A 70 -2.16 26.07 -23.87
C LEU A 70 -1.86 27.10 -24.98
N SER A 71 -1.99 26.72 -26.25
CA SER A 71 -1.93 27.65 -27.38
C SER A 71 -3.09 28.67 -27.41
N ILE A 72 -4.16 28.45 -26.63
CA ILE A 72 -5.23 29.41 -26.35
C ILE A 72 -5.09 30.00 -24.93
N THR A 73 -4.78 29.18 -23.93
CA THR A 73 -4.89 29.56 -22.51
C THR A 73 -3.60 30.07 -21.87
N GLN A 74 -2.43 29.68 -22.38
CA GLN A 74 -1.09 30.15 -21.98
C GLN A 74 -0.21 30.47 -23.21
N PRO A 75 -0.68 31.29 -24.17
CA PRO A 75 -0.02 31.44 -25.48
C PRO A 75 1.40 32.00 -25.39
N ASP A 76 1.71 32.81 -24.37
CA ASP A 76 3.05 33.36 -24.16
C ASP A 76 4.07 32.30 -23.68
N VAL A 77 3.63 31.25 -22.98
CA VAL A 77 4.50 30.11 -22.59
C VAL A 77 4.88 29.29 -23.83
N ILE A 78 3.89 28.94 -24.66
CA ILE A 78 4.12 28.19 -25.91
C ILE A 78 4.98 29.01 -26.88
N TYR A 79 4.71 30.31 -27.03
CA TYR A 79 5.55 31.25 -27.78
C TYR A 79 7.00 31.26 -27.29
N GLN A 80 7.23 31.29 -25.97
CA GLN A 80 8.57 31.33 -25.40
C GLN A 80 9.35 30.03 -25.65
N ILE A 81 8.69 28.86 -25.55
CA ILE A 81 9.32 27.57 -25.86
C ILE A 81 9.75 27.50 -27.35
N HIS A 82 8.88 27.91 -28.28
CA HIS A 82 9.25 28.00 -29.71
C HIS A 82 10.43 28.97 -29.93
N LYS A 83 10.42 30.12 -29.25
CA LYS A 83 11.49 31.13 -29.32
C LYS A 83 12.83 30.59 -28.82
N GLU A 84 12.83 29.78 -27.76
CA GLU A 84 14.05 29.14 -27.24
C GLU A 84 14.64 28.14 -28.22
N TYR A 85 13.82 27.33 -28.90
CA TYR A 85 14.30 26.43 -29.95
C TYR A 85 14.86 27.17 -31.17
N LEU A 86 14.17 28.22 -31.65
CA LEU A 86 14.67 29.07 -32.73
C LEU A 86 16.00 29.75 -32.37
N LEU A 87 16.12 30.28 -31.14
CA LEU A 87 17.36 30.89 -30.65
C LEU A 87 18.49 29.87 -30.39
N ALA A 88 18.15 28.61 -30.11
CA ALA A 88 19.10 27.50 -30.05
C ALA A 88 19.57 27.02 -31.45
N GLY A 89 18.97 27.53 -32.54
CA GLY A 89 19.35 27.23 -33.91
C GLY A 89 18.47 26.20 -34.61
N ALA A 90 17.22 25.99 -34.15
CA ALA A 90 16.21 25.31 -34.96
C ALA A 90 15.86 26.16 -36.20
N ASP A 91 15.83 25.52 -37.36
CA ASP A 91 15.41 26.12 -38.65
C ASP A 91 13.91 25.92 -38.92
N ILE A 92 13.30 24.95 -38.25
CA ILE A 92 11.90 24.56 -38.33
C ILE A 92 11.43 24.36 -36.90
N ILE A 93 10.24 24.85 -36.58
CA ILE A 93 9.52 24.54 -35.35
C ILE A 93 8.21 23.82 -35.66
N GLU A 94 7.85 22.82 -34.87
CA GLU A 94 6.54 22.21 -34.91
C GLU A 94 5.47 23.16 -34.32
N THR A 95 4.20 23.00 -34.69
CA THR A 95 3.09 23.63 -33.96
C THR A 95 2.66 22.75 -32.79
N ASN A 96 2.30 23.36 -31.65
CA ASN A 96 1.73 22.66 -30.49
C ASN A 96 0.29 22.17 -30.77
N THR A 97 0.18 21.18 -31.65
CA THR A 97 -1.07 20.70 -32.28
C THR A 97 -1.18 19.18 -32.39
N PHE A 98 -0.35 18.43 -31.65
CA PHE A 98 -0.28 16.97 -31.69
C PHE A 98 -1.63 16.29 -31.44
N SER A 99 -2.44 16.86 -30.54
CA SER A 99 -3.77 16.36 -30.13
C SER A 99 -4.91 17.24 -30.68
N SER A 100 -4.63 18.21 -31.56
CA SER A 100 -5.59 19.22 -32.04
C SER A 100 -6.49 18.68 -33.15
N THR A 101 -7.13 17.54 -32.91
CA THR A 101 -8.14 16.94 -33.79
C THR A 101 -9.44 16.75 -33.02
N SER A 102 -10.59 16.76 -33.71
CA SER A 102 -11.90 16.54 -33.08
C SER A 102 -12.03 15.17 -32.40
N ILE A 103 -11.21 14.20 -32.79
CA ILE A 103 -11.13 12.87 -32.16
C ILE A 103 -10.40 12.94 -30.82
N ALA A 104 -9.16 13.44 -30.79
CA ALA A 104 -8.37 13.51 -29.55
C ALA A 104 -8.90 14.55 -28.56
N GLN A 105 -9.52 15.63 -29.05
CA GLN A 105 -10.19 16.61 -28.19
C GLN A 105 -11.53 16.11 -27.62
N ALA A 106 -12.03 14.93 -28.02
CA ALA A 106 -13.25 14.34 -27.46
C ALA A 106 -13.06 13.81 -26.02
N ASP A 107 -11.82 13.49 -25.62
CA ASP A 107 -11.50 13.14 -24.23
C ASP A 107 -11.59 14.37 -23.31
N TYR A 108 -11.28 15.56 -23.83
CA TYR A 108 -11.38 16.84 -23.13
C TYR A 108 -12.72 17.57 -23.31
N GLY A 109 -13.59 17.11 -24.24
CA GLY A 109 -14.86 17.76 -24.56
C GLY A 109 -14.68 19.09 -25.31
N LEU A 110 -13.63 19.18 -26.13
CA LEU A 110 -13.24 20.36 -26.93
C LEU A 110 -13.26 20.05 -28.44
N GLU A 111 -14.05 19.06 -28.87
CA GLU A 111 -14.13 18.57 -30.26
C GLU A 111 -14.37 19.72 -31.26
N HIS A 112 -15.25 20.64 -30.85
CA HIS A 112 -15.70 21.81 -31.60
C HIS A 112 -14.65 22.94 -31.66
N LEU A 113 -13.55 22.85 -30.92
CA LEU A 113 -12.47 23.84 -30.87
C LEU A 113 -11.25 23.44 -31.69
N ALA A 114 -11.18 22.22 -32.24
CA ALA A 114 -10.02 21.71 -32.96
C ALA A 114 -9.51 22.68 -34.05
N TYR A 115 -10.39 23.26 -34.88
CA TYR A 115 -10.02 24.29 -35.86
C TYR A 115 -9.31 25.51 -35.21
N ARG A 116 -9.90 26.04 -34.13
CA ARG A 116 -9.38 27.22 -33.42
C ARG A 116 -8.08 26.91 -32.68
N MET A 117 -7.93 25.72 -32.11
CA MET A 117 -6.69 25.30 -31.45
C MET A 117 -5.52 25.26 -32.45
N ASN A 118 -5.73 24.67 -33.63
CA ASN A 118 -4.73 24.71 -34.70
C ASN A 118 -4.42 26.16 -35.14
N MET A 119 -5.43 27.01 -35.35
CA MET A 119 -5.22 28.40 -35.78
C MET A 119 -4.49 29.25 -34.73
N CYS A 120 -4.86 29.14 -33.45
CA CYS A 120 -4.16 29.83 -32.36
C CYS A 120 -2.73 29.30 -32.20
N SER A 121 -2.52 27.98 -32.29
CA SER A 121 -1.17 27.39 -32.17
C SER A 121 -0.27 27.73 -33.36
N ALA A 122 -0.80 27.73 -34.58
CA ALA A 122 -0.09 28.22 -35.76
C ALA A 122 0.24 29.70 -35.62
N GLY A 123 -0.70 30.53 -35.17
CA GLY A 123 -0.45 31.96 -34.90
C GLY A 123 0.61 32.21 -33.83
N VAL A 124 0.68 31.37 -32.78
CA VAL A 124 1.68 31.44 -31.71
C VAL A 124 3.07 31.00 -32.20
N ALA A 125 3.17 29.85 -32.87
CA ALA A 125 4.42 29.37 -33.47
C ALA A 125 4.91 30.35 -34.54
N ARG A 126 4.02 30.79 -35.44
CA ARG A 126 4.32 31.81 -36.46
C ARG A 126 4.74 33.13 -35.85
N LYS A 127 4.13 33.61 -34.75
CA LYS A 127 4.59 34.83 -34.05
C LYS A 127 6.04 34.67 -33.55
N ALA A 128 6.41 33.49 -33.02
CA ALA A 128 7.79 33.22 -32.60
C ALA A 128 8.74 33.13 -33.81
N ALA A 129 8.33 32.40 -34.86
CA ALA A 129 9.05 32.29 -36.12
C ALA A 129 9.26 33.66 -36.75
N GLU A 130 8.20 34.43 -37.00
CA GLU A 130 8.24 35.79 -37.56
C GLU A 130 8.98 36.80 -36.67
N GLU A 131 9.02 36.68 -35.34
CA GLU A 131 9.85 37.61 -34.56
C GLU A 131 11.36 37.36 -34.76
N VAL A 132 11.76 36.09 -34.91
CA VAL A 132 13.14 35.71 -35.30
C VAL A 132 13.38 35.95 -36.80
N THR A 133 12.33 35.79 -37.61
CA THR A 133 12.36 35.73 -39.08
C THR A 133 11.92 37.04 -39.73
N LEU A 134 11.56 38.11 -39.00
CA LEU A 134 11.24 39.45 -39.53
C LEU A 134 12.43 40.18 -40.19
N GLN A 135 13.45 39.38 -40.51
CA GLN A 135 14.42 39.55 -41.56
C GLN A 135 13.91 39.05 -42.96
N THR A 136 12.66 38.52 -43.20
CA THR A 136 11.88 38.27 -44.48
C THR A 136 10.47 37.55 -44.25
N ALA A 137 9.56 37.39 -45.27
CA ALA A 137 8.27 36.60 -45.36
C ALA A 137 7.80 36.45 -46.87
N PHE A 138 6.77 35.73 -47.43
CA PHE A 138 5.60 34.84 -47.10
C PHE A 138 5.34 33.86 -48.35
N ASP A 139 4.22 33.21 -48.82
CA ASP A 139 2.73 33.19 -48.70
C ASP A 139 2.00 31.85 -49.10
N GLU A 140 1.06 31.31 -48.26
CA GLU A 140 -0.27 30.55 -48.46
C GLU A 140 -0.49 29.44 -49.57
N LEU A 141 -1.46 28.46 -49.61
CA LEU A 141 -2.56 27.86 -48.77
C LEU A 141 -3.16 26.51 -49.36
N VAL A 142 -3.99 25.76 -48.58
CA VAL A 142 -5.11 24.80 -48.93
C VAL A 142 -4.83 23.38 -49.51
N GLU A 143 -5.52 22.24 -49.20
CA GLU A 143 -6.40 21.70 -48.11
C GLU A 143 -6.60 20.16 -48.33
N ALA A 144 -6.66 19.28 -47.30
CA ALA A 144 -7.29 17.92 -47.41
C ALA A 144 -7.59 17.03 -46.15
N TYR A 145 -6.88 16.98 -45.01
CA TYR A 145 -6.19 18.05 -44.27
C TYR A 145 -7.03 19.34 -44.22
N GLN A 146 -8.34 19.22 -44.44
CA GLN A 146 -9.20 20.30 -44.88
C GLN A 146 -9.35 21.35 -43.78
N GLU A 147 -9.75 20.93 -42.59
CA GLU A 147 -10.04 21.81 -41.46
C GLU A 147 -8.82 22.05 -40.56
N GLN A 148 -8.06 21.00 -40.22
CA GLN A 148 -6.80 21.14 -39.47
C GLN A 148 -5.80 22.00 -40.24
N ALA A 149 -5.50 21.67 -41.50
CA ALA A 149 -4.57 22.46 -42.27
C ALA A 149 -5.20 23.73 -42.86
N LYS A 150 -6.52 23.96 -42.86
CA LYS A 150 -7.01 25.35 -42.91
C LYS A 150 -6.55 26.10 -41.67
N GLY A 151 -6.82 25.62 -40.46
CA GLY A 151 -6.37 26.27 -39.24
C GLY A 151 -4.86 26.60 -39.25
N LEU A 152 -4.03 25.66 -39.71
CA LEU A 152 -2.58 25.86 -39.85
C LEU A 152 -2.18 26.80 -41.02
N LEU A 153 -2.79 26.68 -42.21
CA LEU A 153 -2.40 27.46 -43.40
C LEU A 153 -3.06 28.84 -43.49
N ASP A 154 -4.28 29.00 -42.94
CA ASP A 154 -4.91 30.30 -42.65
C ASP A 154 -4.12 31.00 -41.52
N GLY A 155 -3.55 30.23 -40.60
CA GLY A 155 -2.51 30.69 -39.67
C GLY A 155 -1.17 30.99 -40.36
N GLY A 156 -0.91 30.40 -41.54
CA GLY A 156 0.26 30.61 -42.38
C GLY A 156 1.51 29.82 -42.00
N VAL A 157 1.39 28.52 -41.71
CA VAL A 157 2.57 27.63 -41.57
C VAL A 157 3.28 27.37 -42.90
N ASP A 158 4.61 27.29 -42.86
CA ASP A 158 5.45 27.00 -44.02
C ASP A 158 5.49 25.51 -44.43
N ILE A 159 5.32 24.60 -43.47
CA ILE A 159 5.45 23.15 -43.68
C ILE A 159 4.32 22.43 -42.94
N LEU A 160 3.65 21.50 -43.62
CA LEU A 160 2.76 20.52 -42.99
C LEU A 160 3.54 19.24 -42.65
N LEU A 161 4.03 19.16 -41.42
CA LEU A 161 4.63 17.93 -40.88
C LEU A 161 3.51 16.98 -40.45
N ILE A 162 3.60 15.72 -40.89
CA ILE A 162 2.67 14.64 -40.51
C ILE A 162 3.51 13.57 -39.81
N GLU A 163 3.44 13.51 -38.50
CA GLU A 163 4.37 12.73 -37.69
C GLU A 163 3.73 11.77 -36.69
N THR A 164 4.59 10.95 -36.06
CA THR A 164 4.22 9.91 -35.09
C THR A 164 3.17 8.91 -35.65
N ILE A 165 3.34 8.50 -36.92
CA ILE A 165 2.40 7.58 -37.58
C ILE A 165 2.59 6.15 -37.05
N PHE A 166 1.67 5.71 -36.18
CA PHE A 166 1.56 4.32 -35.72
C PHE A 166 0.87 3.38 -36.71
N ASP A 167 -0.11 3.89 -37.49
CA ASP A 167 -0.83 3.14 -38.52
C ASP A 167 -0.84 3.91 -39.86
N THR A 168 -0.30 3.26 -40.89
CA THR A 168 -0.20 3.73 -42.27
C THR A 168 -1.56 3.99 -42.94
N ALA A 169 -2.66 3.53 -42.36
CA ALA A 169 -4.01 3.85 -42.82
C ALA A 169 -4.38 5.33 -42.59
N ASN A 170 -3.80 5.98 -41.58
CA ASN A 170 -4.26 7.29 -41.10
C ASN A 170 -3.60 8.48 -41.79
N ALA A 171 -2.28 8.43 -42.06
CA ALA A 171 -1.55 9.40 -42.90
C ALA A 171 -0.13 8.91 -43.27
N LYS A 172 0.72 9.77 -43.87
CA LYS A 172 1.72 9.35 -44.89
C LYS A 172 3.13 10.00 -44.92
N ILE A 173 3.73 10.56 -43.84
CA ILE A 173 5.09 11.19 -43.96
C ILE A 173 6.16 10.74 -42.93
N SER A 174 6.00 10.93 -41.61
CA SER A 174 6.98 10.42 -40.61
C SER A 174 6.42 9.24 -39.81
N GLY A 175 7.09 8.09 -39.88
CA GLY A 175 6.67 6.85 -39.24
C GLY A 175 7.38 6.57 -37.92
N THR A 176 6.73 5.86 -37.01
CA THR A 176 7.37 5.39 -35.78
C THR A 176 7.68 3.90 -35.86
N ILE A 177 8.97 3.55 -35.84
CA ILE A 177 9.42 2.16 -35.67
C ILE A 177 9.39 1.82 -34.18
N VAL A 178 8.60 0.83 -33.79
CA VAL A 178 8.31 0.56 -32.36
C VAL A 178 9.37 -0.32 -31.68
N ASP A 179 10.15 -1.08 -32.46
CA ASP A 179 11.09 -2.07 -31.92
C ASP A 179 12.36 -2.24 -32.79
N LYS A 180 13.28 -3.10 -32.32
CA LYS A 180 14.50 -3.44 -33.07
C LYS A 180 14.26 -4.42 -34.23
N SER A 181 13.01 -4.80 -34.54
CA SER A 181 12.66 -5.58 -35.74
C SER A 181 12.54 -4.72 -37.00
N GLY A 182 12.55 -3.39 -36.85
CA GLY A 182 12.50 -2.45 -37.96
C GLY A 182 11.09 -2.26 -38.55
N ARG A 183 10.05 -2.35 -37.70
CA ARG A 183 8.64 -2.28 -38.10
C ARG A 183 7.84 -1.20 -37.37
N THR A 184 6.83 -0.67 -38.04
CA THR A 184 5.74 0.11 -37.45
C THR A 184 4.84 -0.78 -36.58
N LEU A 185 3.93 -0.18 -35.80
CA LEU A 185 2.91 -0.93 -35.06
C LEU A 185 1.96 -1.71 -35.98
N SER A 186 1.69 -1.17 -37.19
CA SER A 186 1.01 -1.90 -38.30
C SER A 186 1.84 -3.05 -38.90
N GLY A 187 3.03 -3.35 -38.37
CA GLY A 187 3.90 -4.45 -38.78
C GLY A 187 4.68 -4.21 -40.07
N GLN A 188 4.66 -3.00 -40.61
CA GLN A 188 5.26 -2.64 -41.90
C GLN A 188 6.74 -2.26 -41.73
N THR A 189 7.62 -2.74 -42.61
CA THR A 189 9.05 -2.37 -42.59
C THR A 189 9.26 -0.94 -43.10
N GLY A 190 10.38 -0.31 -42.76
CA GLY A 190 10.74 1.01 -43.30
C GLY A 190 10.70 1.10 -44.84
N GLU A 191 11.16 0.05 -45.55
CA GLU A 191 11.03 -0.04 -47.01
C GLU A 191 9.57 -0.06 -47.48
N GLY A 192 8.73 -0.85 -46.80
CA GLY A 192 7.31 -0.95 -47.10
C GLY A 192 6.57 0.35 -46.82
N PHE A 193 6.92 1.04 -45.72
CA PHE A 193 6.39 2.35 -45.35
C PHE A 193 6.69 3.37 -46.45
N VAL A 194 7.95 3.49 -46.89
CA VAL A 194 8.33 4.36 -48.02
C VAL A 194 7.48 4.05 -49.26
N ILE A 195 7.42 2.79 -49.70
CA ILE A 195 6.64 2.38 -50.88
C ILE A 195 5.15 2.72 -50.72
N SER A 196 4.58 2.55 -49.53
CA SER A 196 3.18 2.87 -49.23
C SER A 196 2.87 4.37 -49.21
N VAL A 197 3.86 5.26 -49.13
CA VAL A 197 3.63 6.71 -49.01
C VAL A 197 4.26 7.57 -50.11
N SER A 198 5.23 7.07 -50.89
CA SER A 198 5.90 7.83 -51.96
C SER A 198 4.94 8.44 -53.01
N HIS A 199 3.74 7.89 -53.17
CA HIS A 199 2.69 8.43 -54.05
C HIS A 199 2.09 9.77 -53.58
N GLY A 200 2.40 10.21 -52.35
CA GLY A 200 2.10 11.57 -51.87
C GLY A 200 3.16 12.61 -52.25
N GLU A 201 4.20 12.20 -53.01
CA GLU A 201 5.38 13.01 -53.38
C GLU A 201 5.98 13.86 -52.25
N PRO A 202 6.19 13.29 -51.03
CA PRO A 202 6.68 14.05 -49.89
C PRO A 202 8.06 14.65 -50.15
N LEU A 203 8.29 15.89 -49.72
CA LEU A 203 9.60 16.54 -49.83
C LEU A 203 10.65 15.87 -48.93
N CYS A 204 10.23 15.41 -47.75
CA CYS A 204 11.06 14.74 -46.76
C CYS A 204 10.29 13.57 -46.15
N ILE A 205 10.96 12.48 -45.78
CA ILE A 205 10.36 11.24 -45.24
C ILE A 205 11.32 10.62 -44.21
N GLY A 206 10.81 9.98 -43.16
CA GLY A 206 11.72 9.46 -42.14
C GLY A 206 11.04 8.90 -40.91
N LEU A 207 11.77 8.92 -39.80
CA LEU A 207 11.35 8.32 -38.53
C LEU A 207 11.50 9.27 -37.35
N ASN A 208 10.57 9.17 -36.40
CA ASN A 208 10.60 9.91 -35.15
C ASN A 208 10.14 9.06 -33.96
N CYS A 209 10.56 9.46 -32.76
CA CYS A 209 10.17 8.89 -31.46
C CYS A 209 10.51 7.38 -31.27
N ALA A 210 10.03 6.80 -30.18
CA ALA A 210 10.19 5.41 -29.69
C ALA A 210 11.61 4.86 -29.46
N LEU A 211 12.53 5.04 -30.40
CA LEU A 211 13.90 4.54 -30.39
C LEU A 211 14.94 5.63 -30.12
N GLY A 212 16.07 5.25 -29.54
CA GLY A 212 17.26 6.10 -29.42
C GLY A 212 18.01 6.26 -30.75
N ALA A 213 18.91 7.24 -30.82
CA ALA A 213 19.65 7.55 -32.05
C ALA A 213 20.49 6.36 -32.60
N ALA A 214 21.06 5.55 -31.71
CA ALA A 214 21.81 4.36 -32.08
C ALA A 214 20.91 3.25 -32.64
N GLU A 215 19.74 3.06 -32.06
CA GLU A 215 18.70 2.12 -32.47
C GLU A 215 18.01 2.49 -33.78
N MET A 216 17.71 3.78 -33.98
CA MET A 216 16.95 4.26 -35.15
C MET A 216 17.81 4.33 -36.42
N ARG A 217 19.13 4.59 -36.26
CA ARG A 217 20.10 4.69 -37.35
C ARG A 217 20.00 3.62 -38.44
N PRO A 218 20.01 2.29 -38.17
CA PRO A 218 19.94 1.28 -39.23
C PRO A 218 18.67 1.37 -40.08
N PHE A 219 17.55 1.84 -39.54
CA PHE A 219 16.29 1.98 -40.26
C PHE A 219 16.25 3.26 -41.11
N ILE A 220 16.82 4.36 -40.61
CA ILE A 220 17.09 5.58 -41.38
C ILE A 220 18.05 5.30 -42.54
N GLU A 221 19.11 4.51 -42.31
CA GLU A 221 20.03 4.07 -43.37
C GLU A 221 19.37 3.15 -44.41
N ILE A 222 18.20 2.55 -44.14
CA ILE A 222 17.41 1.79 -45.12
C ILE A 222 16.47 2.73 -45.88
N ILE A 223 15.70 3.56 -45.16
CA ILE A 223 14.76 4.52 -45.75
C ILE A 223 15.46 5.45 -46.74
N GLY A 224 16.62 6.01 -46.37
CA GLY A 224 17.45 6.86 -47.25
C GLY A 224 18.09 6.16 -48.45
N LYS A 225 17.96 4.82 -48.58
CA LYS A 225 18.34 4.07 -49.80
C LYS A 225 17.13 3.68 -50.65
N CYS A 226 15.91 3.84 -50.12
CA CYS A 226 14.65 3.44 -50.77
C CYS A 226 13.78 4.62 -51.23
N THR A 227 14.17 5.86 -50.90
CA THR A 227 13.47 7.10 -51.27
C THR A 227 14.38 8.05 -52.07
N THR A 228 13.76 8.95 -52.85
CA THR A 228 14.42 10.10 -53.48
C THR A 228 14.08 11.43 -52.79
N ALA A 229 13.25 11.40 -51.75
CA ALA A 229 12.97 12.55 -50.89
C ALA A 229 14.12 12.77 -49.87
N TYR A 230 14.12 13.92 -49.21
CA TYR A 230 15.02 14.14 -48.06
C TYR A 230 14.68 13.20 -46.89
N VAL A 231 15.61 13.05 -45.95
CA VAL A 231 15.47 12.13 -44.81
C VAL A 231 15.44 12.89 -43.49
N LEU A 232 14.31 12.79 -42.76
CA LEU A 232 14.13 13.34 -41.41
C LEU A 232 14.40 12.28 -40.34
N CYS A 233 14.90 12.71 -39.18
CA CYS A 233 15.25 11.82 -38.07
C CYS A 233 15.30 12.61 -36.75
N TYR A 234 14.39 12.32 -35.81
CA TYR A 234 14.43 12.87 -34.45
C TYR A 234 14.10 11.78 -33.41
N PRO A 235 15.14 11.18 -32.79
CA PRO A 235 15.01 10.05 -31.86
C PRO A 235 14.92 10.47 -30.38
N ASN A 236 14.45 9.55 -29.53
CA ASN A 236 14.32 9.76 -28.09
C ASN A 236 15.67 9.64 -27.34
N ALA A 237 15.72 10.14 -26.10
CA ALA A 237 16.90 10.05 -25.23
C ALA A 237 17.25 8.62 -24.77
N GLY A 238 16.29 7.69 -24.81
CA GLY A 238 16.46 6.27 -24.46
C GLY A 238 16.23 5.93 -22.98
N LEU A 239 16.17 4.62 -22.69
CA LEU A 239 16.12 4.08 -21.32
C LEU A 239 17.54 3.86 -20.76
N GLU A 240 17.69 3.90 -19.44
CA GLU A 240 19.00 3.65 -18.80
C GLU A 240 19.51 2.21 -19.05
N PRO A 241 20.74 2.03 -19.56
CA PRO A 241 21.21 0.71 -19.95
C PRO A 241 21.86 -0.05 -18.78
N PHE A 242 21.12 -0.99 -18.17
CA PHE A 242 21.71 -1.99 -17.26
C PHE A 242 22.77 -2.83 -18.00
N ARG A 243 23.98 -2.95 -17.44
CA ARG A 243 25.15 -3.56 -18.09
C ARG A 243 25.91 -4.49 -17.15
N ILE A 244 26.07 -5.75 -17.56
CA ILE A 244 26.84 -6.76 -16.83
C ILE A 244 28.26 -6.85 -17.43
N GLY A 245 29.21 -6.15 -16.82
CA GLY A 245 30.64 -6.21 -17.17
C GLY A 245 31.41 -7.28 -16.36
N PRO A 246 32.71 -7.48 -16.62
CA PRO A 246 33.54 -8.46 -15.91
C PRO A 246 33.86 -8.08 -14.44
N TYR A 247 33.48 -6.86 -14.02
CA TYR A 247 33.62 -6.35 -12.66
C TYR A 247 32.26 -6.00 -12.02
N THR A 248 31.15 -6.37 -12.65
CA THR A 248 29.82 -6.26 -12.05
C THR A 248 29.70 -7.36 -10.98
N ASN A 249 29.22 -7.00 -9.79
CA ASN A 249 28.92 -7.97 -8.72
C ASN A 249 27.82 -8.95 -9.17
N PHE A 250 27.63 -10.04 -8.42
CA PHE A 250 26.57 -11.03 -8.66
C PHE A 250 25.20 -10.35 -8.88
N VAL A 251 24.56 -10.66 -10.01
CA VAL A 251 23.29 -10.05 -10.40
C VAL A 251 22.09 -10.84 -9.88
N ASN A 252 21.28 -10.19 -9.05
CA ASN A 252 20.05 -10.77 -8.48
C ASN A 252 18.92 -10.73 -9.51
N ILE A 253 18.45 -11.90 -9.96
CA ILE A 253 17.21 -12.05 -10.74
C ILE A 253 16.08 -12.47 -9.79
N GLY A 254 15.04 -11.66 -9.63
CA GLY A 254 13.99 -11.89 -8.63
C GLY A 254 13.04 -13.05 -8.95
N GLU A 255 13.05 -14.12 -8.14
CA GLU A 255 12.34 -15.39 -8.38
C GLU A 255 10.80 -15.36 -8.19
N ARG A 256 10.20 -14.25 -7.71
CA ARG A 256 8.85 -14.29 -7.09
C ARG A 256 7.69 -13.87 -7.99
N CYS A 257 7.95 -13.45 -9.23
CA CYS A 257 6.92 -13.24 -10.26
C CYS A 257 6.71 -14.51 -11.11
N ASN A 258 6.77 -15.66 -10.43
CA ASN A 258 6.70 -16.99 -11.01
C ASN A 258 5.49 -17.75 -10.43
N VAL A 259 4.56 -18.17 -11.29
CA VAL A 259 3.29 -18.81 -10.84
C VAL A 259 3.55 -20.16 -10.15
N ALA A 260 4.48 -20.98 -10.63
CA ALA A 260 4.82 -22.25 -9.98
C ALA A 260 5.57 -22.06 -8.65
N GLY A 261 6.46 -21.07 -8.55
CA GLY A 261 7.29 -20.81 -7.37
C GLY A 261 6.59 -20.02 -6.26
N SER A 262 5.75 -19.04 -6.60
CA SER A 262 5.30 -18.00 -5.68
C SER A 262 3.81 -18.07 -5.36
N ARG A 263 3.47 -18.70 -4.22
CA ARG A 263 2.09 -18.86 -3.72
C ARG A 263 1.28 -17.55 -3.52
N LYS A 264 1.92 -16.38 -3.46
CA LYS A 264 1.21 -15.08 -3.49
C LYS A 264 0.86 -14.73 -4.94
N PHE A 265 1.87 -14.72 -5.81
CA PHE A 265 1.75 -14.36 -7.22
C PHE A 265 0.74 -15.24 -7.96
N ALA A 266 0.85 -16.57 -7.80
CA ALA A 266 -0.08 -17.55 -8.36
C ALA A 266 -1.55 -17.21 -8.07
N LYS A 267 -1.86 -16.92 -6.80
CA LYS A 267 -3.24 -16.58 -6.38
C LYS A 267 -3.75 -15.29 -6.99
N LEU A 268 -2.88 -14.30 -7.17
CA LEU A 268 -3.24 -13.00 -7.73
C LEU A 268 -3.51 -13.12 -9.24
N ILE A 269 -2.61 -13.76 -9.98
CA ILE A 269 -2.77 -14.04 -11.42
C ILE A 269 -4.00 -14.93 -11.67
N MET A 270 -4.20 -16.00 -10.90
CA MET A 270 -5.38 -16.88 -10.99
C MET A 270 -6.69 -16.18 -10.60
N ALA A 271 -6.65 -15.16 -9.75
CA ALA A 271 -7.81 -14.34 -9.39
C ALA A 271 -8.04 -13.17 -10.37
N GLY A 272 -7.16 -12.96 -11.35
CA GLY A 272 -7.22 -11.82 -12.26
C GLY A 272 -6.79 -10.48 -11.65
N ASN A 273 -6.27 -10.46 -10.43
CA ASN A 273 -5.75 -9.25 -9.77
C ASN A 273 -4.28 -9.03 -10.17
N TYR A 274 -4.07 -8.49 -11.37
CA TYR A 274 -2.73 -8.20 -11.90
C TYR A 274 -2.10 -6.96 -11.25
N GLU A 275 -2.90 -6.04 -10.69
CA GLU A 275 -2.41 -4.83 -10.00
C GLU A 275 -1.68 -5.17 -8.69
N GLU A 276 -2.28 -5.96 -7.79
CA GLU A 276 -1.53 -6.47 -6.62
C GLU A 276 -0.36 -7.39 -6.99
N ALA A 277 -0.34 -7.93 -8.22
CA ALA A 277 0.76 -8.72 -8.74
C ALA A 277 1.95 -7.84 -9.17
N LEU A 278 1.72 -6.61 -9.63
CA LEU A 278 2.79 -5.60 -9.81
C LEU A 278 3.47 -5.29 -8.48
N CYS A 279 2.73 -5.24 -7.37
CA CYS A 279 3.32 -5.08 -6.03
C CYS A 279 4.23 -6.26 -5.61
N VAL A 280 4.23 -7.39 -6.33
CA VAL A 280 5.21 -8.49 -6.15
C VAL A 280 6.47 -8.25 -6.96
N ALA A 281 6.37 -7.58 -8.10
CA ALA A 281 7.52 -7.12 -8.89
C ALA A 281 8.20 -5.91 -8.22
N LYS A 282 7.44 -4.87 -7.86
CA LYS A 282 7.97 -3.64 -7.21
C LYS A 282 8.76 -3.93 -5.93
N VAL A 283 8.17 -4.71 -5.01
CA VAL A 283 8.85 -5.13 -3.76
C VAL A 283 10.13 -5.94 -4.01
N GLN A 284 10.26 -6.66 -5.13
CA GLN A 284 11.52 -7.34 -5.43
C GLN A 284 12.61 -6.36 -5.88
N VAL A 285 12.26 -5.34 -6.67
CA VAL A 285 13.21 -4.27 -7.06
C VAL A 285 13.65 -3.47 -5.84
N GLU A 286 12.71 -3.10 -4.97
CA GLU A 286 12.97 -2.46 -3.67
C GLU A 286 13.89 -3.32 -2.78
N MET A 287 13.71 -4.65 -2.78
CA MET A 287 14.56 -5.62 -2.07
C MET A 287 15.82 -6.05 -2.87
N GLY A 288 16.25 -5.27 -3.86
CA GLY A 288 17.55 -5.44 -4.52
C GLY A 288 17.61 -6.44 -5.68
N ALA A 289 16.47 -6.78 -6.31
CA ALA A 289 16.45 -7.47 -7.60
C ALA A 289 16.77 -6.48 -8.74
N GLN A 290 17.77 -6.81 -9.55
CA GLN A 290 18.26 -5.97 -10.66
C GLN A 290 17.70 -6.39 -12.02
N VAL A 291 17.09 -7.58 -12.07
CA VAL A 291 16.34 -8.17 -13.16
C VAL A 291 15.15 -8.91 -12.52
N LEU A 292 14.00 -9.00 -13.17
CA LEU A 292 12.85 -9.76 -12.66
C LEU A 292 12.60 -11.01 -13.49
N ASP A 293 12.46 -12.17 -12.83
CA ASP A 293 12.00 -13.41 -13.46
C ASP A 293 10.46 -13.44 -13.49
N VAL A 294 9.90 -13.54 -14.69
CA VAL A 294 8.47 -13.55 -14.94
C VAL A 294 8.10 -14.89 -15.57
N ASN A 295 7.38 -15.73 -14.83
CA ASN A 295 6.86 -17.03 -15.30
C ASN A 295 5.35 -17.10 -15.10
N MET A 296 4.65 -17.51 -16.17
CA MET A 296 3.18 -17.64 -16.23
C MET A 296 2.73 -19.08 -16.55
N ASP A 297 3.59 -20.08 -16.32
CA ASP A 297 3.33 -21.47 -16.63
C ASP A 297 2.47 -22.13 -15.53
N ASP A 298 1.17 -22.28 -15.80
CA ASP A 298 0.26 -23.12 -15.03
C ASP A 298 -0.81 -23.73 -15.97
N GLY A 299 -1.24 -24.97 -15.72
CA GLY A 299 -2.23 -25.66 -16.54
C GLY A 299 -3.63 -25.03 -16.55
N MET A 300 -3.88 -24.06 -15.66
CA MET A 300 -5.12 -23.29 -15.57
C MET A 300 -5.04 -21.90 -16.26
N LEU A 301 -3.89 -21.53 -16.85
CA LEU A 301 -3.65 -20.22 -17.45
C LEU A 301 -3.42 -20.29 -18.97
N ASP A 302 -3.90 -19.27 -19.69
CA ASP A 302 -3.48 -18.99 -21.06
C ASP A 302 -2.13 -18.24 -21.02
N GLY A 303 -1.04 -19.00 -20.91
CA GLY A 303 0.33 -18.51 -20.70
C GLY A 303 0.73 -17.33 -21.60
N PRO A 304 0.56 -17.38 -22.94
CA PRO A 304 0.91 -16.28 -23.83
C PRO A 304 0.14 -14.98 -23.52
N SER A 305 -1.15 -15.07 -23.21
CA SER A 305 -1.98 -13.91 -22.86
C SER A 305 -1.68 -13.37 -21.45
N ALA A 306 -1.40 -14.24 -20.49
CA ALA A 306 -1.00 -13.85 -19.13
C ALA A 306 0.37 -13.14 -19.14
N MET A 307 1.33 -13.68 -19.91
CA MET A 307 2.65 -13.07 -20.12
C MET A 307 2.54 -11.71 -20.80
N THR A 308 1.79 -11.63 -21.91
CA THR A 308 1.49 -10.37 -22.64
C THR A 308 0.92 -9.32 -21.70
N ARG A 309 -0.12 -9.67 -20.93
CA ARG A 309 -0.78 -8.75 -20.01
C ARG A 309 0.17 -8.22 -18.93
N PHE A 310 0.95 -9.11 -18.29
CA PHE A 310 1.81 -8.69 -17.19
C PHE A 310 3.04 -7.90 -17.66
N CYS A 311 3.62 -8.24 -18.81
CA CYS A 311 4.70 -7.44 -19.42
C CYS A 311 4.23 -6.01 -19.74
N ASN A 312 3.03 -5.86 -20.32
CA ASN A 312 2.46 -4.54 -20.60
C ASN A 312 2.15 -3.73 -19.33
N LEU A 313 1.69 -4.40 -18.26
CA LEU A 313 1.44 -3.76 -16.96
C LEU A 313 2.73 -3.38 -16.21
N ILE A 314 3.82 -4.14 -16.40
CA ILE A 314 5.15 -3.74 -15.92
C ILE A 314 5.61 -2.46 -16.65
N ALA A 315 5.37 -2.37 -17.96
CA ALA A 315 5.76 -1.20 -18.75
C ALA A 315 5.02 0.10 -18.35
N SER A 316 3.86 0.00 -17.69
CA SER A 316 3.14 1.16 -17.14
C SER A 316 3.61 1.63 -15.75
N GLU A 317 4.44 0.86 -15.04
CA GLU A 317 4.94 1.20 -13.70
C GLU A 317 6.44 1.55 -13.77
N PRO A 318 6.84 2.84 -13.67
CA PRO A 318 8.22 3.27 -13.90
C PRO A 318 9.26 2.58 -12.99
N ASP A 319 8.89 2.30 -11.75
CA ASP A 319 9.76 1.61 -10.79
C ASP A 319 10.06 0.14 -11.15
N ILE A 320 9.25 -0.47 -12.01
CA ILE A 320 9.47 -1.84 -12.50
C ILE A 320 10.04 -1.80 -13.92
N ALA A 321 9.55 -0.89 -14.77
CA ALA A 321 10.01 -0.74 -16.16
C ALA A 321 11.52 -0.41 -16.28
N LYS A 322 12.14 0.14 -15.22
CA LYS A 322 13.58 0.45 -15.16
C LYS A 322 14.51 -0.77 -15.05
N VAL A 323 14.02 -1.96 -14.71
CA VAL A 323 14.84 -3.19 -14.67
C VAL A 323 14.57 -4.11 -15.86
N PRO A 324 15.58 -4.81 -16.41
CA PRO A 324 15.35 -5.81 -17.46
C PRO A 324 14.45 -6.96 -16.98
N LEU A 325 13.70 -7.55 -17.91
CA LEU A 325 12.88 -8.73 -17.65
C LEU A 325 13.56 -10.02 -18.14
N CYS A 326 13.53 -11.03 -17.29
CA CYS A 326 13.83 -12.41 -17.59
C CYS A 326 12.49 -13.12 -17.85
N ILE A 327 12.22 -13.42 -19.12
CA ILE A 327 10.96 -14.05 -19.56
C ILE A 327 11.14 -15.56 -19.39
N ASP A 328 10.50 -16.13 -18.36
CA ASP A 328 10.56 -17.54 -18.02
C ASP A 328 9.31 -18.30 -18.52
N SER A 329 9.53 -19.32 -19.35
CA SER A 329 8.53 -20.33 -19.68
C SER A 329 9.16 -21.58 -20.31
N SER A 330 8.60 -22.74 -19.99
CA SER A 330 8.84 -24.01 -20.69
C SER A 330 8.25 -24.05 -22.11
N ASN A 331 7.34 -23.13 -22.44
CA ASN A 331 6.65 -23.05 -23.73
C ASN A 331 7.17 -21.85 -24.55
N PHE A 332 7.82 -22.13 -25.67
CA PHE A 332 8.40 -21.10 -26.53
C PHE A 332 7.38 -20.08 -27.09
N ALA A 333 6.09 -20.42 -27.18
CA ALA A 333 5.06 -19.46 -27.58
C ALA A 333 4.81 -18.37 -26.52
N VAL A 334 5.05 -18.68 -25.24
CA VAL A 334 4.97 -17.72 -24.12
C VAL A 334 6.20 -16.80 -24.13
N ILE A 335 7.39 -17.38 -24.36
CA ILE A 335 8.64 -16.64 -24.58
C ILE A 335 8.47 -15.63 -25.73
N GLU A 336 7.97 -16.09 -26.88
CA GLU A 336 7.77 -15.23 -28.04
C GLU A 336 6.63 -14.21 -27.84
N ALA A 337 5.68 -14.44 -26.91
CA ALA A 337 4.71 -13.42 -26.51
C ALA A 337 5.36 -12.33 -25.65
N GLY A 338 6.11 -12.70 -24.61
CA GLY A 338 6.83 -11.74 -23.76
C GLY A 338 7.82 -10.88 -24.57
N LEU A 339 8.61 -11.50 -25.46
CA LEU A 339 9.56 -10.79 -26.33
C LEU A 339 8.92 -9.76 -27.29
N LYS A 340 7.61 -9.87 -27.58
CA LYS A 340 6.86 -8.87 -28.39
C LYS A 340 6.32 -7.70 -27.57
N CYS A 341 6.30 -7.84 -26.24
CA CYS A 341 5.71 -6.88 -25.31
C CYS A 341 6.77 -6.03 -24.59
N CYS A 342 8.03 -6.46 -24.58
CA CYS A 342 9.10 -5.79 -23.87
C CYS A 342 9.85 -4.77 -24.73
N GLN A 343 9.86 -3.52 -24.28
CA GLN A 343 10.60 -2.41 -24.92
C GLN A 343 12.13 -2.56 -24.79
N GLY A 344 12.59 -3.11 -23.66
CA GLY A 344 14.01 -3.31 -23.34
C GLY A 344 14.58 -4.67 -23.80
N LYS A 345 15.91 -4.82 -23.74
CA LYS A 345 16.56 -6.11 -24.02
C LYS A 345 16.33 -7.10 -22.87
N CYS A 346 15.47 -8.08 -23.10
CA CYS A 346 15.22 -9.17 -22.15
C CYS A 346 16.34 -10.20 -22.04
N ILE A 347 16.27 -11.00 -20.98
CA ILE A 347 16.80 -12.36 -20.91
C ILE A 347 15.67 -13.34 -21.23
N VAL A 348 15.95 -14.39 -21.99
CA VAL A 348 15.04 -15.52 -22.24
C VAL A 348 15.42 -16.70 -21.36
N ASN A 349 14.47 -17.22 -20.60
CA ASN A 349 14.64 -18.38 -19.73
C ASN A 349 13.60 -19.47 -20.12
N SER A 350 13.97 -20.54 -20.82
CA SER A 350 15.29 -20.91 -21.33
C SER A 350 15.12 -21.83 -22.55
N ILE A 351 16.22 -22.17 -23.21
CA ILE A 351 16.22 -23.23 -24.25
C ILE A 351 17.22 -24.33 -23.90
N SER A 352 17.12 -25.48 -24.55
CA SER A 352 17.97 -26.65 -24.30
C SER A 352 18.09 -27.53 -25.55
N LEU A 353 18.99 -28.52 -25.52
CA LEU A 353 19.18 -29.50 -26.60
C LEU A 353 18.24 -30.72 -26.47
N LYS A 354 17.31 -30.71 -25.51
CA LYS A 354 16.36 -31.81 -25.20
C LYS A 354 15.58 -32.32 -26.41
N GLU A 355 15.16 -31.42 -27.29
CA GLU A 355 14.35 -31.73 -28.49
C GLU A 355 15.22 -31.87 -29.75
N GLY A 356 16.55 -31.98 -29.57
CA GLY A 356 17.54 -32.10 -30.61
C GLY A 356 18.15 -30.77 -31.05
N GLU A 357 19.15 -30.86 -31.92
CA GLU A 357 19.94 -29.73 -32.37
C GLU A 357 19.18 -28.74 -33.26
N ASP A 358 18.32 -29.23 -34.16
CA ASP A 358 17.60 -28.36 -35.12
C ASP A 358 16.56 -27.47 -34.44
N ASP A 359 15.84 -28.00 -33.44
CA ASP A 359 14.91 -27.24 -32.60
C ASP A 359 15.63 -26.16 -31.78
N PHE A 360 16.71 -26.54 -31.09
CA PHE A 360 17.57 -25.59 -30.36
C PHE A 360 18.07 -24.47 -31.26
N LEU A 361 18.52 -24.81 -32.48
CA LEU A 361 18.96 -23.84 -33.48
C LEU A 361 17.81 -22.97 -34.04
N GLU A 362 16.58 -23.47 -34.12
CA GLU A 362 15.42 -22.66 -34.52
C GLU A 362 15.01 -21.67 -33.43
N LYS A 363 14.84 -22.15 -32.19
CA LYS A 363 14.50 -21.34 -31.02
C LYS A 363 15.57 -20.26 -30.78
N ALA A 364 16.86 -20.62 -30.82
CA ALA A 364 17.96 -19.66 -30.74
C ALA A 364 17.97 -18.63 -31.89
N ARG A 365 17.61 -19.03 -33.12
CA ARG A 365 17.53 -18.13 -34.28
C ARG A 365 16.38 -17.12 -34.13
N LYS A 366 15.24 -17.54 -33.58
CA LYS A 366 14.13 -16.65 -33.20
C LYS A 366 14.55 -15.67 -32.11
N ILE A 367 15.18 -16.13 -31.03
CA ILE A 367 15.68 -15.26 -29.94
C ILE A 367 16.70 -14.24 -30.48
N LYS A 368 17.64 -14.66 -31.34
CA LYS A 368 18.61 -13.77 -31.98
C LYS A 368 17.93 -12.67 -32.82
N LYS A 369 16.80 -12.98 -33.47
CA LYS A 369 16.03 -12.02 -34.28
C LYS A 369 15.34 -10.96 -33.41
N TYR A 370 14.87 -11.31 -32.20
CA TYR A 370 14.35 -10.35 -31.22
C TYR A 370 15.48 -9.62 -30.46
N GLY A 371 16.73 -10.08 -30.55
CA GLY A 371 17.91 -9.39 -30.00
C GLY A 371 18.10 -9.56 -28.49
N ALA A 372 17.39 -10.48 -27.85
CA ALA A 372 17.47 -10.77 -26.43
C ALA A 372 18.73 -11.59 -26.03
N ALA A 373 19.09 -11.53 -24.75
CA ALA A 373 20.01 -12.49 -24.14
C ALA A 373 19.28 -13.80 -23.81
N MET A 374 20.02 -14.89 -23.54
CA MET A 374 19.45 -16.23 -23.54
C MET A 374 20.10 -17.16 -22.51
N VAL A 375 19.29 -17.73 -21.62
CA VAL A 375 19.65 -18.85 -20.76
C VAL A 375 19.54 -20.15 -21.54
N VAL A 376 20.61 -20.94 -21.51
CA VAL A 376 20.66 -22.31 -22.03
C VAL A 376 20.82 -23.27 -20.85
N MET A 377 19.83 -24.12 -20.66
CA MET A 377 19.89 -25.18 -19.64
C MET A 377 20.86 -26.27 -20.10
N ALA A 378 21.63 -26.84 -19.17
CA ALA A 378 22.41 -28.05 -19.41
C ALA A 378 21.48 -29.30 -19.43
N PHE A 379 20.63 -29.37 -20.47
CA PHE A 379 19.73 -30.49 -20.76
C PHE A 379 19.89 -30.81 -22.25
N ASP A 380 20.18 -32.07 -22.59
CA ASP A 380 20.29 -32.55 -23.97
C ASP A 380 19.44 -33.82 -24.21
N GLU A 381 19.63 -34.49 -25.35
CA GLU A 381 18.86 -35.67 -25.74
C GLU A 381 19.03 -36.86 -24.78
N GLU A 382 20.06 -36.88 -23.92
CA GLU A 382 20.22 -37.89 -22.87
C GLU A 382 19.47 -37.55 -21.57
N GLY A 383 19.09 -36.28 -21.36
CA GLY A 383 18.39 -35.82 -20.16
C GLY A 383 18.99 -34.56 -19.53
N GLN A 384 18.69 -34.36 -18.24
CA GLN A 384 19.21 -33.25 -17.45
C GLN A 384 20.62 -33.58 -16.94
N ALA A 385 21.59 -32.69 -17.18
CA ALA A 385 22.98 -32.92 -16.76
C ALA A 385 23.16 -32.78 -15.24
N THR A 386 23.47 -33.88 -14.57
CA THR A 386 23.66 -34.02 -13.11
C THR A 386 25.13 -33.99 -12.69
N GLU A 387 26.03 -34.45 -13.56
CA GLU A 387 27.47 -34.63 -13.32
C GLU A 387 28.31 -33.47 -13.85
N THR A 388 29.53 -33.29 -13.34
CA THR A 388 30.43 -32.22 -13.80
C THR A 388 30.68 -32.29 -15.31
N ASP A 389 31.09 -33.45 -15.82
CA ASP A 389 31.45 -33.62 -17.22
C ASP A 389 30.24 -33.53 -18.18
N THR A 390 29.07 -34.02 -17.78
CA THR A 390 27.84 -33.89 -18.59
C THR A 390 27.38 -32.44 -18.64
N LYS A 391 27.44 -31.69 -17.52
CA LYS A 391 27.14 -30.24 -17.52
C LYS A 391 28.08 -29.48 -18.47
N ILE A 392 29.39 -29.76 -18.42
CA ILE A 392 30.38 -29.14 -19.30
C ILE A 392 30.15 -29.54 -20.77
N ARG A 393 29.85 -30.82 -21.05
CA ARG A 393 29.53 -31.33 -22.40
C ARG A 393 28.41 -30.54 -23.06
N VAL A 394 27.25 -30.43 -22.37
CA VAL A 394 26.07 -29.76 -22.93
C VAL A 394 26.34 -28.29 -23.21
N CYS A 395 26.89 -27.56 -22.23
CA CYS A 395 27.23 -26.15 -22.39
C CYS A 395 28.26 -25.92 -23.51
N THR A 396 29.27 -26.80 -23.62
CA THR A 396 30.29 -26.72 -24.68
C THR A 396 29.68 -26.96 -26.06
N ARG A 397 28.80 -27.97 -26.22
CA ARG A 397 28.09 -28.23 -27.48
C ARG A 397 27.19 -27.07 -27.85
N ALA A 398 26.36 -26.60 -26.94
CA ALA A 398 25.48 -25.46 -27.15
C ALA A 398 26.26 -24.18 -27.54
N TYR A 399 27.34 -23.84 -26.83
CA TYR A 399 28.21 -22.70 -27.18
C TYR A 399 28.77 -22.83 -28.60
N HIS A 400 29.24 -24.02 -28.98
CA HIS A 400 29.74 -24.29 -30.33
C HIS A 400 28.66 -24.07 -31.40
N LEU A 401 27.43 -24.51 -31.16
CA LEU A 401 26.30 -24.32 -32.07
C LEU A 401 25.92 -22.84 -32.19
N LEU A 402 25.74 -22.15 -31.07
CA LEU A 402 25.36 -20.74 -31.03
C LEU A 402 26.42 -19.84 -31.67
N VAL A 403 27.69 -19.96 -31.28
CA VAL A 403 28.75 -19.07 -31.75
C VAL A 403 29.24 -19.47 -33.15
N LYS A 404 29.44 -20.76 -33.46
CA LYS A 404 30.03 -21.17 -34.76
C LYS A 404 28.99 -21.43 -35.87
N LYS A 405 27.76 -21.86 -35.57
CA LYS A 405 26.71 -22.04 -36.61
C LYS A 405 25.76 -20.85 -36.74
N LEU A 406 25.38 -20.19 -35.63
CA LEU A 406 24.44 -19.04 -35.67
C LEU A 406 25.13 -17.68 -35.55
N GLY A 407 26.43 -17.60 -35.24
CA GLY A 407 27.13 -16.34 -35.01
C GLY A 407 26.49 -15.51 -33.89
N PHE A 408 25.98 -16.18 -32.85
CA PHE A 408 25.38 -15.55 -31.67
C PHE A 408 26.48 -14.85 -30.85
N ASN A 409 26.18 -13.68 -30.27
CA ASN A 409 27.13 -12.95 -29.42
C ASN A 409 27.39 -13.77 -28.14
N PRO A 410 28.63 -14.20 -27.83
CA PRO A 410 28.89 -15.01 -26.64
C PRO A 410 28.53 -14.30 -25.34
N ASN A 411 28.54 -12.96 -25.31
CA ASN A 411 28.12 -12.21 -24.12
C ASN A 411 26.62 -12.29 -23.83
N ASP A 412 25.81 -12.64 -24.82
CA ASP A 412 24.37 -12.81 -24.70
C ASP A 412 23.98 -14.26 -24.39
N ILE A 413 24.97 -15.15 -24.21
CA ILE A 413 24.78 -16.55 -23.82
C ILE A 413 25.01 -16.67 -22.30
N ILE A 414 23.98 -17.10 -21.61
CA ILE A 414 24.00 -17.48 -20.20
C ILE A 414 23.80 -19.00 -20.15
N PHE A 415 24.62 -19.73 -19.40
CA PHE A 415 24.38 -21.15 -19.11
C PHE A 415 23.79 -21.31 -17.72
N ASP A 416 22.79 -22.17 -17.58
CA ASP A 416 22.41 -22.77 -16.30
C ASP A 416 22.86 -24.25 -16.31
N PRO A 417 23.95 -24.59 -15.60
CA PRO A 417 24.38 -25.98 -15.41
C PRO A 417 23.39 -26.88 -14.64
N ASN A 418 22.18 -26.44 -14.35
CA ASN A 418 21.20 -26.95 -13.39
C ASN A 418 21.71 -26.94 -11.95
N ILE A 419 21.24 -25.98 -11.14
CA ILE A 419 21.20 -26.13 -9.68
C ILE A 419 20.11 -27.16 -9.34
N LEU A 420 20.53 -28.27 -8.72
CA LEU A 420 19.67 -29.39 -8.34
C LEU A 420 19.64 -29.55 -6.81
N THR A 421 18.59 -30.19 -6.31
CA THR A 421 18.35 -30.37 -4.87
C THR A 421 19.36 -31.32 -4.22
N ILE A 422 19.98 -30.88 -3.12
CA ILE A 422 20.86 -31.71 -2.28
C ILE A 422 20.21 -32.04 -0.92
N GLY A 423 20.80 -32.96 -0.16
CA GLY A 423 20.33 -33.33 1.18
C GLY A 423 18.99 -34.08 1.17
N THR A 424 18.70 -34.84 0.11
CA THR A 424 17.46 -35.64 -0.03
C THR A 424 17.53 -36.98 0.71
N GLY A 425 18.68 -37.38 1.23
CA GLY A 425 18.94 -38.74 1.74
C GLY A 425 19.20 -39.78 0.64
N MET A 426 19.64 -39.35 -0.54
CA MET A 426 20.03 -40.20 -1.67
C MET A 426 21.47 -39.85 -2.04
N GLU A 427 22.39 -40.82 -2.03
CA GLU A 427 23.83 -40.58 -2.22
C GLU A 427 24.15 -39.98 -3.60
N GLU A 428 23.36 -40.37 -4.61
CA GLU A 428 23.44 -39.90 -5.98
C GLU A 428 23.28 -38.38 -6.12
N HIS A 429 22.58 -37.74 -5.17
CA HIS A 429 22.33 -36.30 -5.18
C HIS A 429 23.39 -35.49 -4.42
N ASN A 430 24.20 -36.12 -3.56
CA ASN A 430 25.12 -35.42 -2.65
C ASN A 430 26.18 -34.59 -3.40
N LEU A 431 26.56 -34.99 -4.61
CA LEU A 431 27.57 -34.30 -5.43
C LEU A 431 26.98 -33.15 -6.28
N TYR A 432 25.67 -32.95 -6.35
CA TYR A 432 25.07 -32.03 -7.33
C TYR A 432 25.50 -30.56 -7.16
N ALA A 433 25.70 -30.10 -5.93
CA ALA A 433 26.21 -28.75 -5.67
C ALA A 433 27.67 -28.59 -6.10
N ILE A 434 28.52 -29.55 -5.75
CA ILE A 434 29.93 -29.63 -6.16
C ILE A 434 30.03 -29.64 -7.70
N ASN A 435 29.21 -30.47 -8.36
CA ASN A 435 29.17 -30.59 -9.81
C ASN A 435 28.78 -29.27 -10.50
N PHE A 436 27.85 -28.50 -9.92
CA PHE A 436 27.53 -27.17 -10.42
C PHE A 436 28.72 -26.21 -10.27
N ILE A 437 29.36 -26.18 -9.09
CA ILE A 437 30.48 -25.27 -8.78
C ILE A 437 31.71 -25.58 -9.67
N HIS A 438 32.02 -26.86 -9.88
CA HIS A 438 33.10 -27.28 -10.78
C HIS A 438 32.78 -27.03 -12.27
N ALA A 439 31.56 -27.35 -12.73
CA ALA A 439 31.14 -27.04 -14.09
C ALA A 439 31.15 -25.53 -14.38
N THR A 440 30.68 -24.71 -13.42
CA THR A 440 30.75 -23.23 -13.47
C THR A 440 32.16 -22.77 -13.78
N LYS A 441 33.15 -23.23 -13.00
CA LYS A 441 34.55 -22.86 -13.21
C LYS A 441 35.07 -23.24 -14.61
N VAL A 442 34.89 -24.50 -15.02
CA VAL A 442 35.40 -24.97 -16.32
C VAL A 442 34.71 -24.25 -17.48
N ILE A 443 33.40 -23.97 -17.38
CA ILE A 443 32.68 -23.21 -18.41
C ILE A 443 33.23 -21.78 -18.52
N LYS A 444 33.47 -21.09 -17.40
CA LYS A 444 34.03 -19.73 -17.39
C LYS A 444 35.48 -19.68 -17.92
N GLU A 445 36.26 -20.73 -17.70
CA GLU A 445 37.62 -20.87 -18.23
C GLU A 445 37.66 -21.25 -19.74
N THR A 446 36.65 -21.95 -20.26
CA THR A 446 36.70 -22.54 -21.62
C THR A 446 35.77 -21.91 -22.66
N LEU A 447 34.67 -21.26 -22.25
CA LEU A 447 33.63 -20.70 -23.14
C LEU A 447 33.62 -19.16 -23.03
N PRO A 448 34.58 -18.46 -23.65
CA PRO A 448 34.88 -17.05 -23.36
C PRO A 448 33.72 -16.10 -23.70
N GLY A 449 33.39 -15.22 -22.76
CA GLY A 449 32.29 -14.26 -22.87
C GLY A 449 30.94 -14.80 -22.38
N ALA A 450 30.76 -16.11 -22.28
CA ALA A 450 29.56 -16.68 -21.68
C ALA A 450 29.45 -16.37 -20.18
N ARG A 451 28.22 -16.33 -19.68
CA ARG A 451 27.89 -16.11 -18.27
C ARG A 451 27.24 -17.34 -17.66
N ILE A 452 27.24 -17.45 -16.33
CA ILE A 452 26.60 -18.53 -15.58
C ILE A 452 25.46 -17.96 -14.73
N SER A 453 24.32 -18.63 -14.78
CA SER A 453 23.14 -18.44 -13.92
C SER A 453 22.74 -19.76 -13.26
N GLY A 454 21.72 -19.71 -12.40
CA GLY A 454 21.15 -20.88 -11.74
C GLY A 454 19.93 -20.54 -10.90
N GLY A 455 18.91 -21.41 -10.92
CA GLY A 455 17.76 -21.36 -10.00
C GLY A 455 18.12 -21.76 -8.57
N LEU A 456 18.55 -20.81 -7.74
CA LEU A 456 19.17 -21.08 -6.43
C LEU A 456 18.24 -21.79 -5.45
N SER A 457 16.95 -21.45 -5.46
CA SER A 457 15.95 -22.07 -4.59
C SER A 457 15.89 -23.59 -4.73
N ASN A 458 16.22 -24.15 -5.90
CA ASN A 458 16.20 -25.59 -6.19
C ASN A 458 17.15 -26.41 -5.30
N LEU A 459 18.33 -25.86 -4.97
CA LEU A 459 19.34 -26.48 -4.09
C LEU A 459 18.73 -26.99 -2.77
N SER A 460 17.80 -26.20 -2.26
CA SER A 460 17.31 -26.23 -0.88
C SER A 460 15.98 -26.96 -0.71
N PHE A 461 15.44 -27.61 -1.74
CA PHE A 461 14.07 -28.13 -1.70
C PHE A 461 13.82 -29.25 -0.67
N SER A 462 14.83 -30.04 -0.30
CA SER A 462 14.77 -31.00 0.82
C SER A 462 14.40 -30.33 2.16
N PHE A 463 14.75 -29.04 2.29
CA PHE A 463 14.53 -28.23 3.50
C PHE A 463 13.38 -27.23 3.34
N ARG A 464 12.45 -27.46 2.40
CA ARG A 464 11.20 -26.68 2.27
C ARG A 464 10.45 -26.64 3.61
N GLY A 465 10.20 -25.44 4.12
CA GLY A 465 9.62 -25.26 5.45
C GLY A 465 10.65 -25.01 6.55
N MET A 466 11.95 -24.94 6.26
CA MET A 466 13.02 -24.60 7.21
C MET A 466 13.84 -23.41 6.66
N GLU A 467 13.17 -22.30 6.35
CA GLU A 467 13.75 -21.18 5.59
C GLU A 467 15.12 -20.69 6.09
N ALA A 468 15.37 -20.56 7.40
CA ALA A 468 16.69 -20.12 7.91
C ALA A 468 17.85 -21.07 7.51
N ILE A 469 17.57 -22.37 7.35
CA ILE A 469 18.54 -23.34 6.80
C ILE A 469 18.66 -23.17 5.29
N ARG A 470 17.55 -22.91 4.57
CA ARG A 470 17.57 -22.66 3.12
C ARG A 470 18.39 -21.40 2.80
N GLU A 471 18.14 -20.30 3.51
CA GLU A 471 18.83 -19.02 3.40
C GLU A 471 20.33 -19.18 3.71
N ALA A 472 20.69 -19.93 4.77
CA ALA A 472 22.09 -20.25 5.05
C ALA A 472 22.75 -21.10 3.95
N MET A 473 22.06 -22.14 3.44
CA MET A 473 22.54 -22.92 2.27
C MET A 473 22.70 -22.04 1.03
N HIS A 474 21.81 -21.06 0.81
CA HIS A 474 21.90 -20.10 -0.30
C HIS A 474 23.13 -19.22 -0.18
N GLY A 475 23.39 -18.62 0.99
CA GLY A 475 24.58 -17.80 1.24
C GLY A 475 25.89 -18.58 1.09
N VAL A 476 25.98 -19.78 1.69
CA VAL A 476 27.17 -20.65 1.58
C VAL A 476 27.39 -21.13 0.13
N PHE A 477 26.33 -21.50 -0.59
CA PHE A 477 26.46 -21.93 -1.99
C PHE A 477 26.90 -20.77 -2.90
N LEU A 478 26.25 -19.61 -2.81
CA LEU A 478 26.60 -18.44 -3.61
C LEU A 478 28.04 -18.01 -3.38
N TYR A 479 28.54 -18.01 -2.14
CA TYR A 479 29.92 -17.67 -1.82
C TYR A 479 30.95 -18.49 -2.61
N HIS A 480 30.72 -19.80 -2.79
CA HIS A 480 31.61 -20.67 -3.58
C HIS A 480 31.33 -20.64 -5.08
N ALA A 481 30.06 -20.50 -5.49
CA ALA A 481 29.68 -20.41 -6.89
C ALA A 481 30.18 -19.10 -7.53
N ILE A 482 30.03 -17.96 -6.84
CA ILE A 482 30.55 -16.65 -7.28
C ILE A 482 32.09 -16.69 -7.36
N LYS A 483 32.78 -17.24 -6.37
CA LYS A 483 34.24 -17.48 -6.42
C LYS A 483 34.68 -18.37 -7.58
N SER A 484 33.78 -19.22 -8.08
CA SER A 484 34.00 -20.09 -9.25
C SER A 484 33.57 -19.45 -10.57
N GLY A 485 32.97 -18.25 -10.53
CA GLY A 485 32.59 -17.46 -11.70
C GLY A 485 31.09 -17.43 -12.04
N MET A 486 30.20 -17.72 -11.09
CA MET A 486 28.75 -17.49 -11.24
C MET A 486 28.45 -15.99 -11.29
N ASP A 487 27.93 -15.48 -12.42
CA ASP A 487 27.73 -14.04 -12.66
C ASP A 487 26.38 -13.52 -12.13
N MET A 488 25.36 -14.38 -12.10
CA MET A 488 23.98 -14.04 -11.76
C MET A 488 23.22 -15.27 -11.25
N GLY A 489 21.99 -15.09 -10.76
CA GLY A 489 21.13 -16.23 -10.43
C GLY A 489 19.69 -15.82 -10.15
N ILE A 490 18.78 -16.78 -10.29
CA ILE A 490 17.36 -16.61 -9.95
C ILE A 490 17.22 -16.91 -8.45
N VAL A 491 16.87 -15.86 -7.70
CA VAL A 491 17.00 -15.76 -6.24
C VAL A 491 15.84 -14.99 -5.63
N ASN A 492 15.54 -15.26 -4.36
CA ASN A 492 14.73 -14.35 -3.54
C ASN A 492 15.64 -13.24 -2.98
N ALA A 493 15.82 -12.16 -3.75
CA ALA A 493 16.86 -11.13 -3.53
C ALA A 493 16.94 -10.60 -2.08
N GLY A 494 15.80 -10.34 -1.45
CA GLY A 494 15.71 -9.84 -0.07
C GLY A 494 15.93 -10.87 1.05
N ASN A 495 16.32 -12.11 0.72
CA ASN A 495 16.50 -13.22 1.66
C ASN A 495 17.86 -13.94 1.50
N LEU A 496 18.88 -13.23 1.01
CA LEU A 496 20.26 -13.74 0.90
C LEU A 496 21.11 -13.22 2.08
N PRO A 497 21.48 -14.07 3.06
CA PRO A 497 22.34 -13.64 4.16
C PRO A 497 23.79 -13.46 3.71
N VAL A 498 24.48 -12.48 4.28
CA VAL A 498 25.93 -12.32 4.13
C VAL A 498 26.63 -13.54 4.73
N TYR A 499 27.56 -14.14 3.99
CA TYR A 499 28.24 -15.39 4.36
C TYR A 499 28.84 -15.34 5.79
N ASP A 500 29.54 -14.26 6.13
CA ASP A 500 30.23 -14.11 7.41
C ASP A 500 29.29 -13.91 8.62
N ASP A 501 28.02 -13.52 8.38
CA ASP A 501 26.98 -13.35 9.40
C ASP A 501 26.21 -14.65 9.72
N ILE A 502 26.43 -15.72 8.94
CA ILE A 502 25.77 -17.02 9.17
C ILE A 502 26.36 -17.65 10.44
N HIS A 503 25.50 -18.04 11.38
CA HIS A 503 25.91 -18.67 12.64
C HIS A 503 26.87 -19.84 12.40
N LYS A 504 28.06 -19.79 13.01
CA LYS A 504 29.23 -20.63 12.66
C LYS A 504 28.95 -22.14 12.61
N GLU A 505 28.11 -22.65 13.52
CA GLU A 505 27.69 -24.06 13.51
C GLU A 505 26.82 -24.40 12.28
N LEU A 506 25.87 -23.53 11.93
CA LEU A 506 25.00 -23.71 10.75
C LEU A 506 25.79 -23.50 9.46
N LEU A 507 26.70 -22.52 9.42
CA LEU A 507 27.63 -22.32 8.30
C LEU A 507 28.46 -23.59 8.07
N GLN A 508 29.04 -24.18 9.13
CA GLN A 508 29.81 -25.43 9.03
C GLN A 508 28.95 -26.61 8.55
N LEU A 509 27.72 -26.77 9.05
CA LEU A 509 26.81 -27.83 8.60
C LEU A 509 26.39 -27.65 7.13
N CYS A 510 26.19 -26.41 6.67
CA CYS A 510 25.94 -26.11 5.26
C CYS A 510 27.18 -26.33 4.39
N GLU A 511 28.36 -25.94 4.86
CA GLU A 511 29.67 -26.21 4.25
C GLU A 511 29.94 -27.70 4.05
N ASP A 512 29.61 -28.52 5.04
CA ASP A 512 29.83 -29.97 4.99
C ASP A 512 28.82 -30.70 4.11
N LEU A 513 27.59 -30.18 4.02
CA LEU A 513 26.56 -30.67 3.08
C LEU A 513 26.86 -30.27 1.62
N ILE A 514 27.18 -29.00 1.36
CA ILE A 514 27.41 -28.48 -0.01
C ILE A 514 28.66 -29.08 -0.64
N TRP A 515 29.69 -29.36 0.16
CA TRP A 515 30.94 -29.99 -0.28
C TRP A 515 31.02 -31.51 0.00
N ASN A 516 29.93 -32.13 0.47
CA ASN A 516 29.85 -33.56 0.81
C ASN A 516 31.05 -34.05 1.65
N LYS A 517 31.49 -33.24 2.62
CA LYS A 517 32.65 -33.52 3.49
C LYS A 517 32.33 -34.50 4.61
N ASP A 518 31.06 -34.55 5.01
CA ASP A 518 30.54 -35.41 6.09
C ASP A 518 29.41 -36.29 5.53
N PRO A 519 29.53 -37.63 5.54
CA PRO A 519 28.51 -38.53 4.98
C PRO A 519 27.18 -38.46 5.75
N GLU A 520 27.17 -37.99 7.00
CA GLU A 520 25.95 -37.76 7.77
C GLU A 520 25.47 -36.30 7.69
N ALA A 521 26.02 -35.44 6.82
CA ALA A 521 25.69 -34.01 6.77
C ALA A 521 24.17 -33.73 6.66
N THR A 522 23.45 -34.53 5.86
CA THR A 522 21.98 -34.46 5.76
C THR A 522 21.30 -34.73 7.10
N GLU A 523 21.71 -35.79 7.81
CA GLU A 523 21.17 -36.09 9.14
C GLU A 523 21.57 -35.06 10.17
N LYS A 524 22.80 -34.54 10.14
CA LYS A 524 23.28 -33.53 11.09
C LYS A 524 22.55 -32.20 10.94
N LEU A 525 22.30 -31.75 9.70
CA LEU A 525 21.51 -30.55 9.42
C LEU A 525 20.02 -30.74 9.76
N LEU A 526 19.46 -31.94 9.56
CA LEU A 526 18.09 -32.26 10.02
C LEU A 526 18.00 -32.38 11.55
N ARG A 527 19.00 -32.95 12.23
CA ARG A 527 19.06 -33.01 13.70
C ARG A 527 19.21 -31.60 14.29
N TYR A 528 19.99 -30.72 13.67
CA TYR A 528 20.08 -29.29 14.02
C TYR A 528 18.72 -28.60 13.88
N ALA A 529 17.97 -28.88 12.81
CA ALA A 529 16.60 -28.38 12.66
C ALA A 529 15.63 -28.93 13.74
N GLN A 530 15.80 -30.18 14.17
CA GLN A 530 14.98 -30.80 15.21
C GLN A 530 15.32 -30.31 16.62
N THR A 531 16.60 -30.09 16.96
CA THR A 531 17.00 -29.54 18.26
C THR A 531 16.58 -28.08 18.45
N GLN A 532 16.49 -27.31 17.35
CA GLN A 532 15.84 -25.99 17.31
C GLN A 532 14.30 -26.08 17.25
N GLY A 533 13.76 -27.21 16.77
CA GLY A 533 12.34 -27.38 16.42
C GLY A 533 11.44 -28.01 17.51
N THR A 534 11.98 -28.83 18.43
CA THR A 534 11.18 -29.50 19.46
C THR A 534 11.57 -29.09 20.87
N GLY A 535 10.76 -28.18 21.44
CA GLY A 535 10.77 -27.83 22.84
C GLY A 535 11.79 -26.74 23.20
N GLY A 536 11.30 -25.68 23.82
CA GLY A 536 12.17 -24.83 24.63
C GLY A 536 12.69 -25.64 25.80
N LYS A 537 13.86 -26.28 25.66
CA LYS A 537 14.69 -26.60 26.82
C LYS A 537 14.79 -25.32 27.63
N LYS A 538 14.46 -25.37 28.92
CA LYS A 538 14.90 -24.33 29.85
C LYS A 538 16.39 -24.16 29.63
N VAL A 539 16.81 -22.98 29.19
CA VAL A 539 18.20 -22.56 29.35
C VAL A 539 18.41 -22.58 30.85
N ILE A 540 19.14 -23.59 31.32
CA ILE A 540 19.79 -23.51 32.62
C ILE A 540 20.72 -22.32 32.45
N GLN A 541 20.41 -21.21 33.12
CA GLN A 541 21.28 -20.04 33.11
C GLN A 541 22.56 -20.42 33.86
N THR A 542 23.51 -21.00 33.14
CA THR A 542 24.91 -20.73 33.42
C THR A 542 25.07 -19.22 33.21
N ASP A 543 25.38 -18.52 34.29
CA ASP A 543 25.53 -17.07 34.33
C ASP A 543 26.86 -16.65 33.64
N GLU A 544 27.19 -17.24 32.49
CA GLU A 544 28.43 -17.04 31.72
C GLU A 544 28.60 -15.57 31.31
N TRP A 545 27.50 -14.90 30.96
CA TRP A 545 27.45 -13.46 30.71
C TRP A 545 27.95 -12.61 31.89
N ARG A 546 27.87 -13.11 33.14
CA ARG A 546 28.41 -12.42 34.33
C ARG A 546 29.94 -12.33 34.33
N SER A 547 30.63 -13.12 33.50
CA SER A 547 32.09 -13.09 33.38
C SER A 547 32.62 -11.99 32.44
N GLY A 548 31.74 -11.33 31.69
CA GLY A 548 32.08 -10.19 30.85
C GLY A 548 32.31 -8.89 31.64
N PRO A 549 32.90 -7.87 31.00
CA PRO A 549 33.03 -6.52 31.58
C PRO A 549 31.66 -5.88 31.81
N VAL A 550 31.58 -4.93 32.75
CA VAL A 550 30.30 -4.35 33.21
C VAL A 550 29.44 -3.78 32.09
N GLU A 551 30.05 -3.26 31.02
CA GLU A 551 29.35 -2.74 29.85
C GLU A 551 28.60 -3.84 29.08
N GLU A 552 29.28 -4.94 28.76
CA GLU A 552 28.66 -6.12 28.12
C GLU A 552 27.56 -6.72 29.01
N ARG A 553 27.72 -6.64 30.35
CA ARG A 553 26.68 -7.09 31.29
C ARG A 553 25.44 -6.18 31.25
N LEU A 554 25.62 -4.86 31.24
CA LEU A 554 24.52 -3.89 31.12
C LEU A 554 23.80 -4.02 29.77
N GLU A 555 24.54 -4.08 28.68
CA GLU A 555 23.99 -4.25 27.32
C GLU A 555 23.22 -5.58 27.19
N TYR A 556 23.78 -6.69 27.68
CA TYR A 556 23.10 -7.99 27.70
C TYR A 556 21.85 -7.99 28.58
N ALA A 557 21.92 -7.38 29.78
CA ALA A 557 20.78 -7.28 30.69
C ALA A 557 19.62 -6.50 30.07
N LEU A 558 19.90 -5.40 29.35
CA LEU A 558 18.89 -4.65 28.60
C LEU A 558 18.31 -5.48 27.44
N VAL A 559 19.15 -6.01 26.55
CA VAL A 559 18.71 -6.77 25.36
C VAL A 559 17.94 -8.06 25.73
N LYS A 560 18.15 -8.62 26.93
CA LYS A 560 17.42 -9.79 27.43
C LYS A 560 16.31 -9.49 28.45
N GLY A 561 16.14 -8.24 28.90
CA GLY A 561 15.15 -7.87 29.91
C GLY A 561 15.42 -8.47 31.30
N ILE A 562 16.68 -8.54 31.73
CA ILE A 562 17.12 -9.15 32.99
C ILE A 562 17.31 -8.09 34.08
N GLU A 563 16.34 -7.95 34.98
CA GLU A 563 16.44 -7.02 36.12
C GLU A 563 17.38 -7.47 37.25
N LYS A 564 17.67 -8.77 37.36
CA LYS A 564 18.19 -9.42 38.58
C LYS A 564 19.48 -8.78 39.14
N HIS A 565 20.34 -8.26 38.26
CA HIS A 565 21.65 -7.69 38.61
C HIS A 565 21.82 -6.22 38.18
N ILE A 566 20.79 -5.58 37.60
CA ILE A 566 20.96 -4.30 36.92
C ILE A 566 21.47 -3.18 37.85
N ILE A 567 21.02 -3.16 39.12
CA ILE A 567 21.45 -2.19 40.12
C ILE A 567 22.93 -2.42 40.51
N GLU A 568 23.33 -3.68 40.67
CA GLU A 568 24.71 -4.06 41.01
C GLU A 568 25.68 -3.66 39.88
N ASP A 569 25.30 -3.93 38.62
CA ASP A 569 26.10 -3.57 37.44
C ASP A 569 26.14 -2.05 37.22
N THR A 570 25.01 -1.35 37.42
CA THR A 570 24.95 0.11 37.27
C THR A 570 25.80 0.81 38.34
N GLU A 571 25.82 0.29 39.57
CA GLU A 571 26.72 0.78 40.63
C GLU A 571 28.19 0.48 40.35
N GLU A 572 28.54 -0.70 39.83
CA GLU A 572 29.92 -1.03 39.41
C GLU A 572 30.41 -0.07 38.30
N ALA A 573 29.57 0.25 37.32
CA ALA A 573 29.86 1.27 36.32
C ALA A 573 30.03 2.68 36.93
N ARG A 574 29.15 3.06 37.87
CA ARG A 574 29.16 4.36 38.57
C ARG A 574 30.38 4.56 39.47
N LEU A 575 30.96 3.47 40.00
CA LEU A 575 32.21 3.51 40.77
C LEU A 575 33.45 3.64 39.87
N ASN A 576 33.35 3.34 38.56
CA ASN A 576 34.44 3.49 37.59
C ASN A 576 34.57 4.93 37.07
N GLN A 577 34.82 5.88 37.97
CA GLN A 577 34.96 7.32 37.70
C GLN A 577 36.05 7.66 36.65
N LYS A 578 36.96 6.74 36.35
CA LYS A 578 37.98 6.90 35.30
C LYS A 578 37.40 6.72 33.88
N LYS A 579 36.35 5.91 33.73
CA LYS A 579 35.67 5.65 32.45
C LYS A 579 34.34 6.39 32.33
N TYR A 580 33.65 6.58 33.45
CA TYR A 580 32.39 7.32 33.56
C TYR A 580 32.55 8.45 34.59
N PRO A 581 33.12 9.61 34.21
CA PRO A 581 33.35 10.73 35.14
C PRO A 581 32.07 11.28 35.76
N ARG A 582 30.95 11.20 35.04
CA ARG A 582 29.61 11.62 35.45
C ARG A 582 28.66 10.42 35.42
N PRO A 583 27.71 10.25 36.37
CA PRO A 583 26.67 9.23 36.30
C PRO A 583 25.88 9.25 34.97
N LEU A 584 25.71 10.43 34.37
CA LEU A 584 25.08 10.59 33.06
C LEU A 584 25.78 9.78 31.94
N ASN A 585 27.11 9.65 31.98
CA ASN A 585 27.87 8.92 30.95
C ASN A 585 27.60 7.40 30.96
N ILE A 586 26.96 6.88 32.01
CA ILE A 586 26.51 5.48 32.10
C ILE A 586 25.21 5.31 31.29
N ILE A 587 24.35 6.34 31.30
CA ILE A 587 23.14 6.43 30.49
C ILE A 587 23.54 6.55 29.01
N GLU A 588 24.32 7.58 28.68
CA GLU A 588 24.79 7.87 27.31
C GLU A 588 25.64 6.75 26.69
N GLY A 589 26.36 5.99 27.52
CA GLY A 589 27.23 4.88 27.10
C GLY A 589 26.52 3.52 27.12
N PRO A 590 26.88 2.61 28.06
CA PRO A 590 26.45 1.20 28.00
C PRO A 590 24.93 1.00 28.05
N LEU A 591 24.18 1.89 28.70
CA LEU A 591 22.73 1.77 28.75
C LEU A 591 22.08 2.15 27.40
N MET A 592 22.46 3.29 26.80
CA MET A 592 21.98 3.66 25.46
C MET A 592 22.51 2.76 24.34
N ASN A 593 23.71 2.19 24.46
CA ASN A 593 24.17 1.12 23.57
C ASN A 593 23.20 -0.08 23.58
N GLY A 594 22.86 -0.57 24.78
CA GLY A 594 21.92 -1.69 24.94
C GLY A 594 20.54 -1.37 24.37
N MET A 595 20.03 -0.15 24.59
CA MET A 595 18.76 0.29 24.03
C MET A 595 18.80 0.50 22.51
N LYS A 596 19.93 0.94 21.94
CA LYS A 596 20.11 1.00 20.49
C LYS A 596 20.03 -0.40 19.86
N ILE A 597 20.68 -1.40 20.44
CA ILE A 597 20.59 -2.80 19.99
C ILE A 597 19.13 -3.31 20.07
N VAL A 598 18.37 -2.92 21.10
CA VAL A 598 16.93 -3.22 21.19
C VAL A 598 16.14 -2.56 20.06
N GLY A 599 16.44 -1.30 19.73
CA GLY A 599 15.86 -0.58 18.60
C GLY A 599 16.17 -1.23 17.25
N ASP A 600 17.45 -1.52 16.97
CA ASP A 600 17.92 -2.17 15.74
C ASP A 600 17.26 -3.56 15.55
N LEU A 601 17.16 -4.36 16.63
CA LEU A 601 16.50 -5.67 16.59
C LEU A 601 14.97 -5.57 16.41
N PHE A 602 14.33 -4.53 16.96
CA PHE A 602 12.90 -4.28 16.78
C PHE A 602 12.58 -3.83 15.35
N GLY A 603 13.34 -2.86 14.81
CA GLY A 603 13.23 -2.42 13.42
C GLY A 603 13.50 -3.53 12.41
N ALA A 604 14.47 -4.42 12.69
CA ALA A 604 14.72 -5.62 11.89
C ALA A 604 13.69 -6.75 12.07
N GLY A 605 12.65 -6.58 12.90
CA GLY A 605 11.63 -7.60 13.17
C GLY A 605 12.15 -8.86 13.85
N LYS A 606 13.32 -8.78 14.51
CA LYS A 606 13.99 -9.86 15.26
C LYS A 606 13.62 -9.85 16.75
N MET A 607 13.15 -8.71 17.24
CA MET A 607 12.63 -8.48 18.59
C MET A 607 11.22 -7.90 18.49
N PHE A 608 10.37 -8.16 19.49
CA PHE A 608 8.94 -7.79 19.47
C PHE A 608 8.57 -6.95 20.69
N LEU A 609 7.44 -6.24 20.60
CA LEU A 609 6.99 -5.29 21.63
C LEU A 609 6.98 -5.85 23.08
N PRO A 610 6.55 -7.10 23.37
CA PRO A 610 6.65 -7.66 24.74
C PRO A 610 8.07 -7.73 25.31
N GLN A 611 9.08 -7.80 24.44
CA GLN A 611 10.49 -7.84 24.81
C GLN A 611 11.04 -6.42 24.96
N VAL A 612 10.70 -5.51 24.04
CA VAL A 612 11.09 -4.08 24.11
C VAL A 612 10.61 -3.44 25.42
N ILE A 613 9.37 -3.72 25.85
CA ILE A 613 8.84 -3.21 27.13
C ILE A 613 9.58 -3.83 28.33
N LYS A 614 10.01 -5.10 28.26
CA LYS A 614 10.85 -5.71 29.31
C LYS A 614 12.27 -5.11 29.35
N SER A 615 12.84 -4.72 28.20
CA SER A 615 14.09 -3.94 28.15
C SER A 615 13.91 -2.53 28.74
N ALA A 616 12.80 -1.86 28.44
CA ALA A 616 12.47 -0.55 29.00
C ALA A 616 12.38 -0.57 30.53
N ARG A 617 11.78 -1.62 31.11
CA ARG A 617 11.72 -1.83 32.57
C ARG A 617 13.13 -1.92 33.19
N VAL A 618 14.06 -2.62 32.54
CA VAL A 618 15.47 -2.70 32.98
C VAL A 618 16.16 -1.34 32.87
N MET A 619 15.93 -0.60 31.78
CA MET A 619 16.45 0.76 31.58
C MET A 619 15.97 1.73 32.67
N LYS A 620 14.65 1.78 32.93
CA LYS A 620 14.05 2.58 34.02
C LYS A 620 14.67 2.25 35.37
N LYS A 621 14.92 0.97 35.66
CA LYS A 621 15.52 0.51 36.92
C LYS A 621 16.99 0.90 37.07
N ALA A 622 17.75 0.93 35.98
CA ALA A 622 19.12 1.45 35.97
C ALA A 622 19.15 2.97 36.18
N VAL A 623 18.37 3.73 35.38
CA VAL A 623 18.29 5.20 35.47
C VAL A 623 17.77 5.65 36.84
N GLY A 624 16.77 4.96 37.40
CA GLY A 624 16.24 5.24 38.74
C GLY A 624 17.27 5.12 39.87
N HIS A 625 18.27 4.24 39.72
CA HIS A 625 19.42 4.17 40.65
C HIS A 625 20.39 5.35 40.46
N LEU A 626 20.51 5.90 39.25
CA LEU A 626 21.44 6.99 38.94
C LEU A 626 20.90 8.38 39.29
N ILE A 627 19.58 8.60 39.26
CA ILE A 627 18.94 9.92 39.52
C ILE A 627 19.49 10.62 40.79
N PRO A 628 19.54 10.00 41.99
CA PRO A 628 20.01 10.67 43.20
C PRO A 628 21.48 11.12 43.14
N PHE A 629 22.30 10.46 42.31
CA PHE A 629 23.69 10.85 42.09
C PHE A 629 23.80 12.00 41.07
N MET A 630 22.95 12.01 40.03
CA MET A 630 22.86 13.09 39.05
C MET A 630 22.34 14.39 39.66
N GLU A 631 21.32 14.30 40.52
CA GLU A 631 20.78 15.46 41.26
C GLU A 631 21.87 16.09 42.15
N LYS A 632 22.60 15.26 42.91
CA LYS A 632 23.69 15.70 43.77
C LYS A 632 24.86 16.32 42.99
N GLU A 633 25.26 15.74 41.86
CA GLU A 633 26.27 16.33 40.96
C GLU A 633 25.81 17.70 40.44
N ARG A 634 24.52 17.83 40.09
CA ARG A 634 23.93 19.09 39.58
C ARG A 634 23.89 20.16 40.67
N GLU A 635 23.62 19.80 41.93
CA GLU A 635 23.74 20.69 43.09
C GLU A 635 25.18 21.14 43.35
N GLU A 636 26.14 20.20 43.41
CA GLU A 636 27.56 20.50 43.64
C GLU A 636 28.14 21.38 42.52
N THR A 637 27.80 21.11 41.25
CA THR A 637 28.21 21.92 40.10
C THR A 637 27.59 23.32 40.12
N ARG A 638 26.32 23.44 40.52
CA ARG A 638 25.60 24.72 40.65
C ARG A 638 26.19 25.64 41.73
N VAL A 639 26.83 25.07 42.75
CA VAL A 639 27.60 25.82 43.77
C VAL A 639 28.96 26.30 43.24
N LEU A 640 29.55 25.61 42.25
CA LEU A 640 30.88 25.90 41.73
C LEU A 640 30.91 26.92 40.58
N ASN A 641 30.09 26.74 39.55
CA ASN A 641 30.33 27.41 38.25
C ASN A 641 29.44 28.65 37.96
N GLY A 642 28.34 28.86 38.69
CA GLY A 642 27.51 30.08 38.59
C GLY A 642 26.66 30.25 37.30
N THR A 643 27.06 29.63 36.18
CA THR A 643 26.30 29.53 34.93
C THR A 643 26.04 28.06 34.58
N VAL A 644 24.87 27.78 33.99
CA VAL A 644 24.47 26.45 33.55
C VAL A 644 24.29 26.48 32.03
N GLU A 645 25.17 25.80 31.30
CA GLU A 645 24.82 25.29 29.97
C GLU A 645 24.03 24.00 30.21
N GLU A 646 22.74 24.04 29.88
CA GLU A 646 21.78 23.00 30.20
C GLU A 646 21.57 22.09 28.99
N GLU A 647 22.61 21.30 28.67
CA GLU A 647 22.48 20.18 27.74
C GLU A 647 21.47 19.18 28.33
N ASP A 648 20.29 19.10 27.70
CA ASP A 648 19.27 18.11 28.07
C ASP A 648 19.71 16.75 27.50
N PRO A 649 19.80 15.69 28.31
CA PRO A 649 20.31 14.40 27.86
C PRO A 649 19.35 13.62 26.93
N TYR A 650 18.13 14.12 26.71
CA TYR A 650 17.12 13.50 25.85
C TYR A 650 17.13 14.11 24.44
N GLN A 651 16.78 13.32 23.42
CA GLN A 651 16.67 13.78 22.02
C GLN A 651 15.48 14.72 21.75
N GLY A 652 14.60 14.89 22.74
CA GLY A 652 13.41 15.75 22.67
C GLY A 652 12.39 15.39 23.76
N THR A 653 11.56 16.34 24.13
CA THR A 653 10.50 16.21 25.13
C THR A 653 9.14 16.08 24.46
N ILE A 654 8.40 15.02 24.79
CA ILE A 654 7.14 14.67 24.15
C ILE A 654 6.03 14.60 25.20
N VAL A 655 5.01 15.45 25.08
CA VAL A 655 3.81 15.40 25.93
C VAL A 655 2.77 14.48 25.28
N LEU A 656 2.37 13.41 25.98
CA LEU A 656 1.34 12.47 25.53
C LEU A 656 0.08 12.58 26.38
N ALA A 657 -1.09 12.55 25.72
CA ALA A 657 -2.38 12.57 26.41
C ALA A 657 -3.44 11.75 25.67
N THR A 658 -4.23 10.97 26.41
CA THR A 658 -5.56 10.55 25.92
C THR A 658 -6.52 11.73 26.15
N VAL A 659 -7.23 12.14 25.09
CA VAL A 659 -8.00 13.39 25.04
C VAL A 659 -9.21 13.40 25.98
N LYS A 660 -9.82 14.59 26.14
CA LYS A 660 -10.93 14.82 27.07
C LYS A 660 -12.08 13.82 26.86
N GLY A 661 -12.57 13.26 27.96
CA GLY A 661 -13.69 12.32 27.98
C GLY A 661 -13.39 10.92 27.44
N ASP A 662 -12.22 10.65 26.87
CA ASP A 662 -11.78 9.29 26.52
C ASP A 662 -10.93 8.69 27.66
N VAL A 663 -11.03 7.37 27.86
CA VAL A 663 -10.47 6.66 29.02
C VAL A 663 -9.44 5.59 28.66
N HIS A 664 -9.27 5.27 27.37
CA HIS A 664 -8.36 4.19 26.97
C HIS A 664 -6.95 4.71 26.68
N ASP A 665 -5.94 4.02 27.20
CA ASP A 665 -4.55 4.44 27.11
C ASP A 665 -3.55 3.34 26.71
N ILE A 666 -3.97 2.09 26.55
CA ILE A 666 -3.05 0.96 26.23
C ILE A 666 -2.12 1.30 25.05
N GLY A 667 -2.66 1.87 23.97
CA GLY A 667 -1.87 2.32 22.82
C GLY A 667 -0.94 3.51 23.13
N LYS A 668 -1.39 4.47 23.95
CA LYS A 668 -0.58 5.61 24.41
C LYS A 668 0.60 5.14 25.25
N ASN A 669 0.37 4.25 26.21
CA ASN A 669 1.41 3.75 27.11
C ASN A 669 2.45 2.92 26.33
N ILE A 670 2.02 2.14 25.33
CA ILE A 670 2.90 1.47 24.37
C ILE A 670 3.77 2.49 23.59
N VAL A 671 3.18 3.56 23.04
CA VAL A 671 3.91 4.63 22.34
C VAL A 671 4.91 5.32 23.28
N GLY A 672 4.50 5.66 24.51
CA GLY A 672 5.35 6.30 25.50
C GLY A 672 6.54 5.45 25.92
N VAL A 673 6.36 4.15 26.11
CA VAL A 673 7.48 3.23 26.39
C VAL A 673 8.43 3.14 25.19
N VAL A 674 7.93 2.99 23.97
CA VAL A 674 8.79 2.85 22.78
C VAL A 674 9.54 4.15 22.45
N LEU A 675 8.94 5.32 22.68
CA LEU A 675 9.65 6.61 22.59
C LEU A 675 10.71 6.76 23.69
N GLY A 676 10.40 6.37 24.94
CA GLY A 676 11.37 6.31 26.03
C GLY A 676 12.56 5.37 25.76
N CYS A 677 12.35 4.27 25.03
CA CYS A 677 13.42 3.39 24.57
C CYS A 677 14.40 4.05 23.58
N ASN A 678 13.98 5.12 22.91
CA ASN A 678 14.76 5.84 21.90
C ASN A 678 15.22 7.22 22.41
N ASN A 679 15.45 7.33 23.73
CA ASN A 679 15.95 8.53 24.40
C ASN A 679 15.07 9.79 24.27
N PHE A 680 13.76 9.65 24.08
CA PHE A 680 12.82 10.75 24.21
C PHE A 680 12.29 10.88 25.64
N ARG A 681 12.15 12.12 26.13
CA ARG A 681 11.56 12.43 27.43
C ARG A 681 10.03 12.47 27.32
N VAL A 682 9.38 11.37 27.66
CA VAL A 682 7.92 11.27 27.59
C VAL A 682 7.27 11.78 28.88
N ILE A 683 6.36 12.76 28.73
CA ILE A 683 5.50 13.28 29.79
C ILE A 683 4.06 12.82 29.51
N ASP A 684 3.62 11.76 30.20
CA ASP A 684 2.26 11.23 30.06
C ASP A 684 1.30 11.94 31.01
N LEU A 685 0.25 12.56 30.47
CA LEU A 685 -0.76 13.28 31.24
C LEU A 685 -1.94 12.41 31.69
N GLY A 686 -1.99 11.15 31.26
CA GLY A 686 -3.06 10.20 31.53
C GLY A 686 -4.25 10.34 30.58
N VAL A 687 -5.45 10.09 31.12
CA VAL A 687 -6.72 9.98 30.39
C VAL A 687 -7.71 11.08 30.74
N MET A 688 -8.72 11.26 29.88
CA MET A 688 -9.71 12.34 29.96
C MET A 688 -9.07 13.74 30.03
N THR A 689 -7.89 13.93 29.43
CA THR A 689 -7.06 15.12 29.67
C THR A 689 -7.64 16.36 28.96
N PRO A 690 -8.01 17.44 29.70
CA PRO A 690 -8.49 18.68 29.09
C PRO A 690 -7.42 19.41 28.27
N CYS A 691 -7.85 20.10 27.21
CA CYS A 691 -6.95 20.84 26.30
C CYS A 691 -6.04 21.83 27.05
N ASP A 692 -6.55 22.60 28.00
CA ASP A 692 -5.78 23.56 28.80
C ASP A 692 -4.67 22.88 29.61
N LYS A 693 -4.92 21.68 30.15
CA LYS A 693 -3.89 20.87 30.82
C LYS A 693 -2.83 20.36 29.84
N ILE A 694 -3.21 19.96 28.62
CA ILE A 694 -2.26 19.51 27.58
C ILE A 694 -1.34 20.66 27.18
N LEU A 695 -1.91 21.81 26.80
CA LEU A 695 -1.15 22.95 26.31
C LEU A 695 -0.32 23.60 27.42
N LYS A 696 -0.83 23.67 28.65
CA LYS A 696 -0.03 24.10 29.80
C LYS A 696 1.15 23.17 30.04
N ALA A 697 0.95 21.85 30.07
CA ALA A 697 2.05 20.91 30.29
C ALA A 697 3.12 20.99 29.20
N ALA A 698 2.71 21.17 27.93
CA ALA A 698 3.64 21.38 26.83
C ALA A 698 4.52 22.64 27.02
N LEU A 699 3.96 23.73 27.53
CA LEU A 699 4.71 24.95 27.84
C LEU A 699 5.57 24.80 29.10
N ASP A 700 5.00 24.28 30.20
CA ASP A 700 5.68 24.09 31.50
C ASP A 700 6.88 23.13 31.38
N HIS A 701 6.81 22.13 30.50
CA HIS A 701 7.89 21.15 30.27
C HIS A 701 8.78 21.45 29.06
N LYS A 702 8.53 22.52 28.29
CA LYS A 702 9.20 22.82 27.00
C LYS A 702 9.13 21.62 26.02
N ALA A 703 7.93 21.13 25.74
CA ALA A 703 7.75 19.98 24.85
C ALA A 703 8.01 20.37 23.39
N ASP A 704 8.84 19.57 22.71
CA ASP A 704 9.14 19.68 21.29
C ASP A 704 8.09 18.99 20.42
N ILE A 705 7.28 18.08 20.99
CA ILE A 705 6.16 17.40 20.33
C ILE A 705 4.98 17.21 21.30
N ILE A 706 3.74 17.35 20.81
CA ILE A 706 2.51 16.96 21.51
C ILE A 706 1.88 15.76 20.78
N GLY A 707 1.50 14.70 21.50
CA GLY A 707 0.83 13.52 20.95
C GLY A 707 -0.53 13.25 21.60
N LEU A 708 -1.57 13.12 20.77
CA LEU A 708 -2.96 12.88 21.18
C LEU A 708 -3.42 11.45 20.88
N SER A 709 -4.11 10.83 21.84
CA SER A 709 -4.68 9.50 21.74
C SER A 709 -6.21 9.49 21.91
N GLY A 710 -6.91 8.68 21.11
CA GLY A 710 -8.36 8.44 21.22
C GLY A 710 -8.81 7.07 20.69
N LEU A 711 -9.79 6.46 21.36
CA LEU A 711 -10.41 5.19 20.98
C LEU A 711 -11.81 5.39 20.36
N ILE A 712 -12.59 6.35 20.84
CA ILE A 712 -13.99 6.55 20.41
C ILE A 712 -14.15 7.70 19.39
N THR A 713 -15.30 7.79 18.73
CA THR A 713 -15.52 8.78 17.66
C THR A 713 -15.58 10.24 18.14
N PRO A 714 -16.15 10.60 19.31
CA PRO A 714 -16.12 11.98 19.81
C PRO A 714 -14.71 12.50 20.15
N SER A 715 -13.75 11.60 20.37
CA SER A 715 -12.34 11.94 20.63
C SER A 715 -11.69 12.65 19.43
N LEU A 716 -12.25 12.47 18.23
CA LEU A 716 -11.82 13.17 17.02
C LEU A 716 -12.14 14.68 17.07
N ASP A 717 -13.29 15.08 17.64
CA ASP A 717 -13.64 16.49 17.83
C ASP A 717 -12.70 17.18 18.82
N GLU A 718 -12.34 16.49 19.90
CA GLU A 718 -11.39 17.01 20.90
C GLU A 718 -9.98 17.18 20.29
N MET A 719 -9.55 16.31 19.37
CA MET A 719 -8.31 16.50 18.60
C MET A 719 -8.40 17.73 17.66
N ILE A 720 -9.53 17.94 16.99
CA ILE A 720 -9.79 19.13 16.18
C ILE A 720 -9.81 20.40 17.06
N PHE A 721 -10.36 20.32 18.27
CA PHE A 721 -10.39 21.43 19.23
C PHE A 721 -8.99 21.78 19.75
N VAL A 722 -8.17 20.79 20.13
CA VAL A 722 -6.77 21.01 20.54
C VAL A 722 -5.97 21.67 19.41
N ALA A 723 -6.11 21.22 18.15
CA ALA A 723 -5.45 21.84 17.00
C ALA A 723 -5.86 23.32 16.83
N LYS A 724 -7.17 23.63 16.91
CA LYS A 724 -7.68 25.02 16.86
C LYS A 724 -7.15 25.88 18.00
N GLU A 725 -7.05 25.36 19.22
CA GLU A 725 -6.54 26.11 20.39
C GLU A 725 -5.02 26.32 20.33
N MET A 726 -4.27 25.36 19.78
CA MET A 726 -2.83 25.53 19.49
C MET A 726 -2.61 26.66 18.46
N GLU A 727 -3.44 26.71 17.41
CA GLU A 727 -3.41 27.82 16.43
C GLU A 727 -3.80 29.16 17.08
N ARG A 728 -4.90 29.20 17.84
CA ARG A 728 -5.39 30.40 18.53
C ARG A 728 -4.40 30.98 19.54
N LEU A 729 -3.54 30.14 20.11
CA LEU A 729 -2.49 30.52 21.06
C LEU A 729 -1.11 30.72 20.40
N ALA A 730 -1.03 30.63 19.06
CA ALA A 730 0.22 30.71 18.29
C ALA A 730 1.32 29.74 18.75
N ILE A 731 0.91 28.57 19.26
CA ILE A 731 1.81 27.45 19.52
C ILE A 731 2.25 26.90 18.15
N ARG A 732 3.51 26.44 18.04
CA ARG A 732 4.10 25.90 16.80
C ARG A 732 4.81 24.54 16.99
N ILE A 733 4.49 23.88 18.10
CA ILE A 733 4.92 22.52 18.44
C ILE A 733 4.21 21.51 17.52
N PRO A 734 4.92 20.59 16.83
CA PRO A 734 4.34 19.48 16.09
C PRO A 734 3.30 18.67 16.87
N LEU A 735 2.26 18.24 16.17
CA LEU A 735 1.09 17.55 16.72
C LEU A 735 0.93 16.14 16.12
N LEU A 736 1.18 15.11 16.92
CA LEU A 736 0.98 13.71 16.55
C LEU A 736 -0.45 13.27 16.90
N ILE A 737 -1.12 12.61 15.96
CA ILE A 737 -2.49 12.11 16.07
C ILE A 737 -2.48 10.58 15.97
N GLY A 738 -3.01 9.87 16.97
CA GLY A 738 -3.08 8.41 16.97
C GLY A 738 -4.21 7.83 17.81
N GLY A 739 -4.39 6.51 17.71
CA GLY A 739 -5.46 5.76 18.38
C GLY A 739 -6.48 5.15 17.41
N ALA A 740 -7.43 4.37 17.93
CA ALA A 740 -8.21 3.41 17.14
C ALA A 740 -9.23 4.04 16.15
N THR A 741 -9.77 5.23 16.46
CA THR A 741 -10.66 5.98 15.56
C THR A 741 -9.94 6.95 14.65
N THR A 742 -8.65 7.18 14.86
CA THR A 742 -7.86 8.08 14.02
C THR A 742 -7.50 7.44 12.68
N SER A 743 -7.43 8.25 11.64
CA SER A 743 -6.97 7.82 10.31
C SER A 743 -6.22 8.96 9.62
N LYS A 744 -5.40 8.60 8.63
CA LYS A 744 -4.67 9.57 7.79
C LYS A 744 -5.63 10.53 7.10
N THR A 745 -6.70 10.01 6.49
CA THR A 745 -7.78 10.80 5.86
C THR A 745 -8.48 11.75 6.83
N HIS A 746 -8.89 11.29 8.02
CA HIS A 746 -9.51 12.20 9.00
C HIS A 746 -8.54 13.31 9.44
N THR A 747 -7.27 12.96 9.64
CA THR A 747 -6.23 13.91 10.06
C THR A 747 -5.99 14.96 8.96
N ALA A 748 -5.80 14.53 7.72
CA ALA A 748 -5.60 15.39 6.55
C ALA A 748 -6.78 16.32 6.25
N VAL A 749 -8.02 15.84 6.40
CA VAL A 749 -9.24 16.58 6.04
C VAL A 749 -9.76 17.48 7.15
N LYS A 750 -9.74 17.03 8.42
CA LYS A 750 -10.46 17.73 9.52
C LYS A 750 -9.57 18.30 10.62
N ILE A 751 -8.37 17.75 10.84
CA ILE A 751 -7.45 18.22 11.90
C ILE A 751 -6.37 19.15 11.34
N ALA A 752 -5.58 18.70 10.37
CA ALA A 752 -4.45 19.44 9.81
C ALA A 752 -4.83 20.83 9.27
N PRO A 753 -5.97 21.04 8.56
CA PRO A 753 -6.37 22.37 8.08
C PRO A 753 -6.78 23.36 9.18
N ARG A 754 -6.62 23.01 10.47
CA ARG A 754 -6.93 23.86 11.63
C ARG A 754 -5.69 24.32 12.39
N TYR A 755 -4.48 23.97 11.93
CA TYR A 755 -3.21 24.30 12.60
C TYR A 755 -2.08 24.50 11.57
N SER A 756 -1.27 25.56 11.70
CA SER A 756 -0.27 25.95 10.70
C SER A 756 1.12 25.32 10.86
N ALA A 757 1.28 24.34 11.76
CA ALA A 757 2.52 23.60 11.99
C ALA A 757 2.25 22.08 11.88
N PRO A 758 3.27 21.21 11.84
CA PRO A 758 3.09 19.81 11.44
C PRO A 758 2.01 19.06 12.24
N VAL A 759 1.03 18.48 11.54
CA VAL A 759 0.03 17.56 12.11
C VAL A 759 0.19 16.21 11.42
N ILE A 760 0.63 15.17 12.15
CA ILE A 760 0.98 13.88 11.56
C ILE A 760 0.18 12.74 12.20
N HIS A 761 -0.54 11.98 11.37
CA HIS A 761 -1.16 10.71 11.75
C HIS A 761 -0.12 9.61 11.92
N VAL A 762 -0.06 9.00 13.11
CA VAL A 762 0.86 7.91 13.42
C VAL A 762 0.05 6.63 13.68
N LEU A 763 0.24 5.64 12.79
CA LEU A 763 -0.53 4.39 12.79
C LEU A 763 -0.23 3.48 14.00
N ASP A 764 1.03 3.43 14.43
CA ASP A 764 1.50 2.54 15.49
C ASP A 764 2.83 3.02 16.11
N ALA A 765 3.19 2.43 17.26
CA ALA A 765 4.36 2.80 18.04
C ALA A 765 5.72 2.46 17.39
N SER A 766 5.78 1.63 16.34
CA SER A 766 7.04 1.45 15.60
C SER A 766 7.33 2.67 14.72
N LYS A 767 6.29 3.28 14.16
CA LYS A 767 6.41 4.50 13.33
C LYS A 767 6.62 5.76 14.15
N SER A 768 6.13 5.85 15.39
CA SER A 768 6.28 7.06 16.22
C SER A 768 7.73 7.45 16.44
N VAL A 769 8.66 6.49 16.53
CA VAL A 769 10.10 6.79 16.67
C VAL A 769 10.62 7.53 15.44
N VAL A 770 10.39 6.98 14.25
CA VAL A 770 10.88 7.53 12.98
C VAL A 770 10.32 8.94 12.76
N VAL A 771 9.00 9.12 12.97
CA VAL A 771 8.30 10.41 12.85
C VAL A 771 8.88 11.45 13.82
N CYS A 772 9.09 11.08 15.10
CA CYS A 772 9.68 12.00 16.08
C CYS A 772 11.12 12.37 15.74
N SER A 773 11.96 11.43 15.29
CA SER A 773 13.32 11.72 14.87
C SER A 773 13.37 12.64 13.64
N GLN A 774 12.54 12.41 12.62
CA GLN A 774 12.47 13.28 11.43
C GLN A 774 11.99 14.70 11.76
N LEU A 775 11.03 14.86 12.69
CA LEU A 775 10.53 16.17 13.14
C LEU A 775 11.52 16.99 13.97
N LEU A 776 12.62 16.38 14.43
CA LEU A 776 13.61 16.97 15.33
C LEU A 776 15.02 17.07 14.70
N ASP A 777 15.24 16.49 13.51
CA ASP A 777 16.45 16.71 12.72
C ASP A 777 16.33 18.01 11.91
N GLU A 778 17.17 19.01 12.22
CA GLU A 778 17.17 20.32 11.57
C GLU A 778 17.37 20.28 10.04
N ASN A 779 17.89 19.18 9.49
CA ASN A 779 18.15 19.02 8.06
C ASN A 779 16.97 18.38 7.31
N LEU A 780 16.18 17.54 7.99
CA LEU A 780 15.13 16.71 7.38
C LEU A 780 13.71 17.19 7.70
N LYS A 781 13.54 17.95 8.79
CA LYS A 781 12.23 18.37 9.31
C LYS A 781 11.38 19.13 8.30
N ASP A 782 11.98 20.07 7.56
CA ASP A 782 11.22 20.92 6.63
C ASP A 782 10.87 20.16 5.35
N GLU A 783 11.80 19.37 4.79
CA GLU A 783 11.54 18.44 3.66
C GLU A 783 10.44 17.43 4.01
N TYR A 784 10.51 16.83 5.20
CA TYR A 784 9.50 15.87 5.69
C TYR A 784 8.14 16.52 5.97
N PHE A 785 8.11 17.80 6.36
CA PHE A 785 6.86 18.53 6.52
C PHE A 785 6.23 18.87 5.16
N GLU A 786 7.02 19.23 4.14
CA GLU A 786 6.54 19.43 2.78
C GLU A 786 5.98 18.12 2.17
N GLU A 787 6.68 16.99 2.31
CA GLU A 787 6.20 15.65 1.89
C GLU A 787 4.82 15.32 2.47
N ILE A 788 4.66 15.47 3.79
CA ILE A 788 3.40 15.19 4.48
C ILE A 788 2.30 16.19 4.07
N MET A 789 2.62 17.45 3.81
CA MET A 789 1.65 18.45 3.39
C MET A 789 1.13 18.23 1.96
N GLU A 790 1.97 17.78 1.03
CA GLU A 790 1.57 17.38 -0.32
C GLU A 790 0.66 16.14 -0.27
N GLU A 791 1.08 15.08 0.42
CA GLU A 791 0.26 13.86 0.57
C GLU A 791 -1.08 14.15 1.26
N TYR A 792 -1.13 15.07 2.22
CA TYR A 792 -2.37 15.43 2.90
C TYR A 792 -3.27 16.31 2.04
N GLU A 793 -2.73 16.98 1.02
CA GLU A 793 -3.52 17.72 0.03
C GLU A 793 -4.15 16.78 -1.00
N ASP A 794 -3.40 15.80 -1.53
CA ASP A 794 -3.95 14.74 -2.40
C ASP A 794 -5.11 14.00 -1.69
N ILE A 795 -4.88 13.57 -0.44
CA ILE A 795 -5.90 12.90 0.39
C ILE A 795 -7.12 13.81 0.67
N ARG A 796 -6.94 15.14 0.70
CA ARG A 796 -8.06 16.09 0.78
C ARG A 796 -8.83 16.15 -0.54
N GLN A 797 -8.15 16.26 -1.67
CA GLN A 797 -8.77 16.38 -2.99
C GLN A 797 -9.59 15.13 -3.33
N ASP A 798 -9.01 13.93 -3.19
CA ASP A 798 -9.72 12.64 -3.28
C ASP A 798 -11.01 12.63 -2.43
N HIS A 799 -10.91 13.10 -1.19
CA HIS A 799 -12.05 13.10 -0.27
C HIS A 799 -13.15 14.07 -0.71
N TYR A 800 -12.80 15.31 -1.08
CA TYR A 800 -13.78 16.30 -1.52
C TYR A 800 -14.41 15.96 -2.87
N GLU A 801 -13.67 15.33 -3.79
CA GLU A 801 -14.26 14.80 -5.02
C GLU A 801 -15.28 13.69 -4.74
N SER A 802 -15.00 12.80 -3.77
CA SER A 802 -15.96 11.77 -3.35
C SER A 802 -17.27 12.33 -2.75
N LEU A 803 -17.27 13.57 -2.26
CA LEU A 803 -18.44 14.25 -1.67
C LEU A 803 -19.25 15.09 -2.67
N LYS A 804 -18.64 15.64 -3.72
CA LYS A 804 -19.28 16.54 -4.70
C LYS A 804 -20.42 15.89 -5.51
N VAL A 805 -20.62 14.57 -5.43
CA VAL A 805 -21.57 13.81 -6.25
C VAL A 805 -22.89 13.52 -5.51
N SER A 806 -23.64 14.54 -5.08
CA SER A 806 -24.94 14.32 -4.40
C SER A 806 -26.00 15.45 -4.45
N LEU A 807 -26.31 16.03 -5.62
CA LEU A 807 -27.58 16.77 -5.82
C LEU A 807 -28.16 16.59 -7.25
N PRO A 808 -29.44 16.19 -7.41
CA PRO A 808 -30.18 16.41 -8.65
C PRO A 808 -30.71 17.86 -8.69
N THR A 809 -30.44 18.59 -9.78
CA THR A 809 -31.07 19.89 -10.02
C THR A 809 -32.55 19.72 -10.40
N VAL A 810 -33.37 20.72 -10.04
CA VAL A 810 -34.84 20.59 -9.92
C VAL A 810 -35.58 20.64 -11.28
N ASP A 811 -34.90 21.01 -12.36
CA ASP A 811 -35.51 21.37 -13.65
C ASP A 811 -36.06 20.20 -14.49
N SER A 812 -35.88 18.95 -14.04
CA SER A 812 -36.25 17.74 -14.81
C SER A 812 -37.77 17.46 -14.90
N PHE A 813 -38.63 18.29 -14.30
CA PHE A 813 -40.08 18.04 -14.22
C PHE A 813 -40.98 18.82 -15.20
N PHE A 814 -40.42 19.67 -16.07
CA PHE A 814 -41.18 20.45 -17.05
C PHE A 814 -40.70 20.23 -18.49
N ASN A 815 -41.21 19.19 -19.16
CA ASN A 815 -41.51 19.17 -20.61
C ASN A 815 -42.13 17.82 -21.05
N SER A 816 -43.46 17.70 -20.98
CA SER A 816 -44.18 16.49 -21.44
C SER A 816 -45.61 16.77 -21.90
N THR A 817 -45.82 17.72 -22.82
CA THR A 817 -47.11 17.89 -23.50
C THR A 817 -46.96 18.49 -24.90
N PHE A 818 -47.75 17.98 -25.86
CA PHE A 818 -47.72 18.28 -27.31
C PHE A 818 -46.43 17.79 -28.02
N TRP A 819 -46.46 17.20 -29.22
CA TRP A 819 -47.52 17.14 -30.24
C TRP A 819 -47.97 15.71 -30.62
N SER A 820 -49.04 15.61 -31.42
CA SER A 820 -49.65 14.37 -31.88
C SER A 820 -49.76 14.29 -33.42
N SER A 821 -49.92 13.06 -33.95
CA SER A 821 -50.05 12.67 -35.37
C SER A 821 -48.79 12.84 -36.26
N GLY A 822 -48.44 11.91 -37.15
CA GLY A 822 -49.01 10.58 -37.45
C GLY A 822 -48.30 9.87 -38.63
N TRP A 823 -48.91 8.78 -39.15
CA TRP A 823 -48.54 8.05 -40.41
C TRP A 823 -47.38 7.03 -40.41
N ALA A 824 -47.59 5.92 -39.69
CA ALA A 824 -47.66 4.52 -40.18
C ALA A 824 -46.57 3.83 -41.08
N MET A 825 -46.29 2.57 -40.71
CA MET A 825 -45.72 1.42 -41.48
C MET A 825 -44.23 1.50 -41.89
N GLU A 826 -43.33 0.76 -41.20
CA GLU A 826 -42.86 -0.62 -41.50
C GLU A 826 -41.68 -0.61 -42.52
N ASP A 827 -40.55 -1.33 -42.33
CA ASP A 827 -40.32 -2.55 -41.54
C ASP A 827 -38.84 -2.71 -41.04
N GLN A 828 -38.60 -3.65 -40.11
CA GLN A 828 -37.33 -4.30 -39.73
C GLN A 828 -36.02 -3.49 -39.58
N LEU A 829 -35.63 -3.17 -38.34
CA LEU A 829 -34.21 -2.98 -37.98
C LEU A 829 -33.90 -3.23 -36.48
N THR A 830 -33.72 -4.49 -36.07
CA THR A 830 -33.04 -4.85 -34.81
C THR A 830 -32.26 -6.15 -34.96
N ALA A 831 -30.93 -6.06 -34.91
CA ALA A 831 -30.00 -7.19 -34.84
C ALA A 831 -28.98 -6.96 -33.70
N ASP A 832 -28.21 -8.00 -33.41
CA ASP A 832 -26.95 -7.98 -32.65
C ASP A 832 -26.99 -7.52 -31.18
N LEU A 833 -27.55 -8.41 -30.37
CA LEU A 833 -26.88 -8.82 -29.13
C LEU A 833 -25.39 -9.12 -29.38
N ARG A 834 -24.45 -8.31 -28.86
CA ARG A 834 -23.30 -8.77 -28.02
C ARG A 834 -22.28 -7.67 -27.65
N CYS A 835 -21.69 -7.86 -26.46
CA CYS A 835 -20.36 -7.40 -26.06
C CYS A 835 -20.10 -5.90 -25.81
N SER A 836 -20.75 -5.34 -24.80
CA SER A 836 -20.12 -4.29 -23.97
C SER A 836 -19.35 -4.96 -22.82
N LYS A 837 -18.01 -4.96 -22.88
CA LYS A 837 -17.16 -5.26 -21.70
C LYS A 837 -16.57 -3.95 -21.18
N SER A 838 -16.55 -3.82 -19.85
CA SER A 838 -16.33 -2.57 -19.13
C SER A 838 -14.90 -2.06 -19.17
N THR A 839 -14.75 -0.75 -19.37
CA THR A 839 -13.60 0.04 -18.90
C THR A 839 -13.52 0.01 -17.37
N GLY A 840 -12.31 0.12 -16.82
CA GLY A 840 -12.05 -0.01 -15.38
C GLY A 840 -12.32 1.27 -14.59
N GLN A 841 -13.56 1.74 -14.54
CA GLN A 841 -13.97 2.74 -13.55
C GLN A 841 -14.74 2.08 -12.39
N THR A 842 -14.35 2.38 -11.16
CA THR A 842 -15.11 2.02 -9.96
C THR A 842 -16.47 2.72 -10.00
N PRO A 843 -17.61 2.01 -9.94
CA PRO A 843 -18.93 2.64 -10.13
C PRO A 843 -19.26 3.60 -8.98
N LEU A 844 -19.69 4.82 -9.34
CA LEU A 844 -20.04 5.86 -8.38
C LEU A 844 -21.21 5.43 -7.48
N ARG A 845 -21.05 5.57 -6.16
CA ARG A 845 -22.13 5.36 -5.20
C ARG A 845 -23.03 6.60 -5.12
N ARG A 846 -24.24 6.47 -5.63
CA ARG A 846 -25.35 7.40 -5.34
C ARG A 846 -25.93 7.09 -3.95
N TYR A 847 -26.81 7.97 -3.46
CA TYR A 847 -27.54 7.79 -2.22
C TYR A 847 -29.05 7.91 -2.48
N LEU A 848 -29.82 7.03 -1.85
CA LEU A 848 -31.29 7.09 -1.90
C LEU A 848 -31.83 8.06 -0.84
N PRO A 849 -32.83 8.89 -1.19
CA PRO A 849 -33.61 9.62 -0.20
C PRO A 849 -34.18 8.67 0.86
N LEU A 850 -34.22 9.10 2.11
CA LEU A 850 -34.67 8.29 3.25
C LEU A 850 -36.06 7.71 3.04
N SER A 851 -36.96 8.47 2.41
CA SER A 851 -38.32 8.02 2.08
C SER A 851 -38.36 6.87 1.05
N GLN A 852 -37.31 6.67 0.26
CA GLN A 852 -37.12 5.54 -0.64
C GLN A 852 -36.37 4.39 0.07
N ALA A 853 -35.31 4.71 0.83
CA ALA A 853 -34.61 3.73 1.66
C ALA A 853 -35.55 3.01 2.65
N ARG A 854 -36.47 3.74 3.29
CA ARG A 854 -37.55 3.20 4.16
C ARG A 854 -38.48 2.24 3.40
N LYS A 855 -38.88 2.55 2.17
CA LYS A 855 -39.71 1.67 1.31
C LYS A 855 -38.99 0.39 0.91
N SER A 856 -37.67 0.48 0.72
CA SER A 856 -36.79 -0.66 0.41
C SER A 856 -36.12 -1.27 1.65
N GLY A 857 -36.64 -1.00 2.86
CA GLY A 857 -36.19 -1.60 4.12
C GLY A 857 -36.50 -3.08 4.24
N PHE A 858 -35.92 -3.79 5.22
CA PHE A 858 -36.12 -5.23 5.35
C PHE A 858 -37.56 -5.55 5.78
N GLN A 859 -38.30 -6.22 4.87
CA GLN A 859 -39.66 -6.68 5.13
C GLN A 859 -39.65 -8.13 5.61
N MET A 860 -40.45 -8.43 6.62
CA MET A 860 -40.65 -9.78 7.15
C MET A 860 -42.15 -10.04 7.33
N ASP A 861 -42.60 -11.25 7.01
CA ASP A 861 -43.96 -11.68 7.36
C ASP A 861 -44.03 -12.06 8.84
N TRP A 862 -44.38 -11.07 9.66
CA TRP A 862 -44.52 -11.21 11.11
C TRP A 862 -45.62 -12.20 11.51
N LEU A 863 -46.63 -12.42 10.67
CA LEU A 863 -47.72 -13.38 10.93
C LEU A 863 -47.29 -14.83 10.68
N SER A 864 -46.16 -15.06 10.02
CA SER A 864 -45.58 -16.40 9.84
C SER A 864 -44.83 -16.88 11.09
N GLU A 865 -44.84 -18.20 11.35
CA GLU A 865 -44.03 -18.79 12.43
C GLU A 865 -42.53 -18.87 12.06
N PRO A 866 -41.61 -18.73 13.04
CA PRO A 866 -41.86 -18.58 14.47
C PRO A 866 -42.07 -17.12 14.90
N HIS A 867 -43.06 -16.89 15.76
CA HIS A 867 -43.29 -15.59 16.40
C HIS A 867 -42.19 -15.23 17.42
N PRO A 868 -42.03 -13.94 17.78
CA PRO A 868 -41.09 -13.51 18.82
C PRO A 868 -41.29 -14.20 20.18
N VAL A 869 -40.19 -14.65 20.78
CA VAL A 869 -40.19 -15.37 22.06
C VAL A 869 -40.22 -14.36 23.22
N LYS A 870 -41.13 -14.57 24.19
CA LYS A 870 -41.13 -13.77 25.43
C LYS A 870 -39.93 -14.18 26.32
N PRO A 871 -39.11 -13.23 26.83
CA PRO A 871 -38.07 -13.52 27.82
C PRO A 871 -38.62 -14.08 29.14
N THR A 872 -37.77 -14.76 29.92
CA THR A 872 -38.20 -15.39 31.18
C THR A 872 -38.59 -14.39 32.28
N PHE A 873 -38.08 -13.16 32.20
CA PHE A 873 -38.47 -12.03 33.04
C PHE A 873 -38.49 -10.72 32.24
N ILE A 874 -39.13 -9.69 32.76
CA ILE A 874 -39.16 -8.32 32.22
C ILE A 874 -38.60 -7.37 33.30
N GLY A 875 -37.87 -6.32 32.88
CA GLY A 875 -37.06 -5.49 33.77
C GLY A 875 -35.59 -5.95 33.80
N THR A 876 -34.89 -5.69 34.90
CA THR A 876 -33.43 -5.89 35.03
C THR A 876 -33.03 -6.98 36.03
N GLN A 877 -31.91 -7.66 35.74
CA GLN A 877 -31.17 -8.53 36.65
C GLN A 877 -29.70 -8.08 36.73
N VAL A 878 -29.18 -7.96 37.95
CA VAL A 878 -27.83 -7.45 38.25
C VAL A 878 -26.92 -8.59 38.73
N PHE A 879 -25.63 -8.49 38.41
CA PHE A 879 -24.56 -9.40 38.84
C PHE A 879 -23.43 -8.60 39.54
N GLU A 880 -23.29 -8.75 40.85
CA GLU A 880 -22.37 -7.92 41.67
C GLU A 880 -20.94 -8.47 41.86
N ASP A 881 -20.76 -9.78 41.75
CA ASP A 881 -19.48 -10.51 41.83
C ASP A 881 -19.59 -11.74 40.89
N TYR A 882 -19.43 -11.52 39.58
CA TYR A 882 -19.55 -12.60 38.59
C TYR A 882 -18.30 -13.49 38.60
N ASP A 883 -18.52 -14.79 38.40
CA ASP A 883 -17.47 -15.80 38.51
C ASP A 883 -16.48 -15.71 37.33
N LEU A 884 -15.38 -14.98 37.57
CA LEU A 884 -14.28 -14.79 36.62
C LEU A 884 -13.73 -16.11 36.06
N GLN A 885 -13.81 -17.21 36.81
CA GLN A 885 -13.28 -18.51 36.36
C GLN A 885 -14.06 -19.06 35.15
N LYS A 886 -15.36 -18.74 35.04
CA LYS A 886 -16.18 -19.10 33.88
C LYS A 886 -15.81 -18.31 32.62
N LEU A 887 -15.37 -17.06 32.80
CA LEU A 887 -15.05 -16.17 31.70
C LEU A 887 -13.76 -16.58 30.96
N VAL A 888 -12.83 -17.28 31.62
CA VAL A 888 -11.51 -17.64 31.07
C VAL A 888 -11.62 -18.39 29.73
N ASP A 889 -12.56 -19.33 29.62
CA ASP A 889 -12.76 -20.12 28.39
C ASP A 889 -13.34 -19.29 27.23
N TYR A 890 -14.09 -18.23 27.54
CA TYR A 890 -14.70 -17.33 26.55
C TYR A 890 -13.74 -16.26 26.03
N ILE A 891 -12.57 -16.06 26.65
CA ILE A 891 -11.57 -15.04 26.23
C ILE A 891 -11.16 -15.25 24.77
N ASP A 892 -11.47 -14.29 23.90
CA ASP A 892 -10.81 -14.20 22.61
C ASP A 892 -9.42 -13.57 22.73
N TRP A 893 -8.41 -14.43 22.62
CA TRP A 893 -7.00 -14.10 22.68
C TRP A 893 -6.47 -13.42 21.41
N LYS A 894 -7.22 -13.37 20.29
CA LYS A 894 -6.73 -12.68 19.08
C LYS A 894 -6.46 -11.18 19.35
N PRO A 895 -7.42 -10.36 19.82
CA PRO A 895 -7.15 -8.95 20.13
C PRO A 895 -6.06 -8.72 21.18
N PHE A 896 -5.86 -9.67 22.11
CA PHE A 896 -4.75 -9.62 23.05
C PHE A 896 -3.39 -9.67 22.33
N PHE A 897 -3.21 -10.57 21.34
CA PHE A 897 -1.99 -10.57 20.52
C PHE A 897 -1.88 -9.34 19.60
N ASP A 898 -2.99 -8.79 19.12
CA ASP A 898 -2.99 -7.54 18.34
C ASP A 898 -2.49 -6.34 19.17
N VAL A 899 -2.87 -6.25 20.47
CA VAL A 899 -2.37 -5.24 21.43
C VAL A 899 -0.85 -5.36 21.59
N TRP A 900 -0.33 -6.57 21.77
CA TRP A 900 1.12 -6.83 21.83
C TRP A 900 1.82 -6.80 20.45
N GLN A 901 1.11 -6.36 19.39
CA GLN A 901 1.57 -6.31 17.99
C GLN A 901 2.07 -7.65 17.39
N LEU A 902 1.76 -8.78 18.03
CA LEU A 902 2.17 -10.12 17.60
C LEU A 902 1.24 -10.64 16.49
N ARG A 903 1.52 -10.26 15.24
CA ARG A 903 0.73 -10.63 14.07
C ARG A 903 1.31 -11.87 13.37
N GLY A 904 0.69 -13.04 13.60
CA GLY A 904 1.08 -14.28 12.93
C GLY A 904 0.90 -14.24 11.40
N LYS A 905 1.73 -14.97 10.66
CA LYS A 905 1.69 -15.08 9.19
C LYS A 905 0.77 -16.25 8.79
N TYR A 906 0.16 -16.21 7.59
CA TYR A 906 -0.74 -17.27 7.15
C TYR A 906 0.03 -18.59 6.91
N PRO A 907 -0.45 -19.77 7.38
CA PRO A 907 -1.79 -20.09 7.91
C PRO A 907 -2.00 -19.87 9.41
N ASN A 908 -0.98 -19.40 10.13
CA ASN A 908 -0.90 -19.32 11.59
C ASN A 908 -1.30 -17.93 12.15
N ARG A 909 -2.17 -17.19 11.46
CA ARG A 909 -2.52 -15.79 11.82
C ARG A 909 -3.20 -15.61 13.18
N GLY A 910 -4.03 -16.57 13.60
CA GLY A 910 -4.89 -16.45 14.79
C GLY A 910 -4.57 -17.47 15.88
N PHE A 911 -4.97 -17.19 17.12
CA PHE A 911 -4.92 -18.14 18.22
C PHE A 911 -5.74 -19.41 17.93
N PRO A 912 -5.30 -20.62 18.38
CA PRO A 912 -4.01 -20.93 19.00
C PRO A 912 -2.88 -21.16 17.98
N LYS A 913 -3.16 -21.10 16.67
CA LYS A 913 -2.18 -21.39 15.61
C LYS A 913 -0.99 -20.41 15.60
N ILE A 914 -1.15 -19.20 16.14
CA ILE A 914 -0.08 -18.21 16.30
C ILE A 914 1.16 -18.77 17.02
N PHE A 915 1.00 -19.71 17.97
CA PHE A 915 2.13 -20.37 18.64
C PHE A 915 2.99 -21.25 17.71
N ASN A 916 2.50 -21.53 16.50
CA ASN A 916 3.21 -22.27 15.45
C ASN A 916 3.76 -21.32 14.37
N ASP A 917 3.63 -20.00 14.52
CA ASP A 917 4.29 -19.03 13.64
C ASP A 917 5.79 -19.00 13.91
N LYS A 918 6.61 -19.06 12.86
CA LYS A 918 8.07 -19.11 12.97
C LYS A 918 8.71 -17.80 13.42
N THR A 919 8.04 -16.67 13.22
CA THR A 919 8.55 -15.34 13.54
C THR A 919 8.06 -14.92 14.92
N VAL A 920 6.75 -14.97 15.20
CA VAL A 920 6.17 -14.48 16.47
C VAL A 920 5.81 -15.58 17.47
N GLY A 921 5.73 -16.85 17.06
CA GLY A 921 5.08 -17.90 17.86
C GLY A 921 5.76 -18.24 19.19
N GLY A 922 7.09 -18.08 19.26
CA GLY A 922 7.85 -18.25 20.50
C GLY A 922 7.51 -17.19 21.55
N GLU A 923 7.49 -15.90 21.16
CA GLU A 923 7.12 -14.82 22.09
C GLU A 923 5.61 -14.77 22.33
N ALA A 924 4.78 -15.13 21.34
CA ALA A 924 3.33 -15.28 21.51
C ALA A 924 3.02 -16.32 22.60
N ARG A 925 3.75 -17.44 22.63
CA ARG A 925 3.63 -18.42 23.71
C ARG A 925 4.05 -17.84 25.06
N LYS A 926 5.21 -17.17 25.16
CA LYS A 926 5.68 -16.57 26.41
C LYS A 926 4.71 -15.52 26.96
N VAL A 927 4.24 -14.58 26.14
CA VAL A 927 3.31 -13.53 26.59
C VAL A 927 1.94 -14.10 26.98
N TYR A 928 1.51 -15.20 26.34
CA TYR A 928 0.31 -15.94 26.75
C TYR A 928 0.51 -16.68 28.09
N ASP A 929 1.66 -17.34 28.28
CA ASP A 929 1.98 -18.03 29.52
C ASP A 929 2.10 -17.01 30.69
N ASP A 930 2.78 -15.87 30.47
CA ASP A 930 2.84 -14.74 31.41
C ASP A 930 1.44 -14.20 31.75
N ALA A 931 0.59 -13.97 30.73
CA ALA A 931 -0.79 -13.51 30.90
C ALA A 931 -1.66 -14.50 31.67
N HIS A 932 -1.56 -15.80 31.37
CA HIS A 932 -2.35 -16.84 32.03
C HIS A 932 -1.91 -17.01 33.50
N ASN A 933 -0.61 -16.90 33.80
CA ASN A 933 -0.10 -16.90 35.16
C ASN A 933 -0.59 -15.67 35.96
N MET A 934 -0.56 -14.48 35.35
CA MET A 934 -1.11 -13.27 35.97
C MET A 934 -2.63 -13.41 36.20
N LEU A 935 -3.40 -13.84 35.20
CA LEU A 935 -4.85 -14.05 35.28
C LEU A 935 -5.22 -15.02 36.41
N ASN A 936 -4.57 -16.17 36.49
CA ASN A 936 -4.75 -17.14 37.58
C ASN A 936 -4.47 -16.51 38.95
N THR A 937 -3.44 -15.67 39.06
CA THR A 937 -3.06 -14.97 40.29
C THR A 937 -4.10 -13.90 40.68
N LEU A 938 -4.61 -13.13 39.73
CA LEU A 938 -5.60 -12.09 39.98
C LEU A 938 -6.97 -12.66 40.38
N ILE A 939 -7.40 -13.76 39.74
CA ILE A 939 -8.64 -14.48 40.08
C ILE A 939 -8.51 -15.12 41.47
N SER A 940 -7.45 -15.89 41.73
CA SER A 940 -7.27 -16.59 43.02
C SER A 940 -7.08 -15.64 44.21
N GLN A 941 -6.50 -14.45 44.00
CA GLN A 941 -6.37 -13.40 45.01
C GLN A 941 -7.61 -12.48 45.10
N LYS A 942 -8.66 -12.71 44.28
CA LYS A 942 -9.86 -11.84 44.15
C LYS A 942 -9.53 -10.35 43.97
N LYS A 943 -8.49 -10.06 43.19
CA LYS A 943 -8.02 -8.69 42.89
C LYS A 943 -8.85 -7.97 41.83
N LEU A 944 -9.50 -8.71 40.94
CA LEU A 944 -10.46 -8.21 39.97
C LEU A 944 -11.88 -8.64 40.35
N ARG A 945 -12.89 -7.89 39.89
CA ARG A 945 -14.32 -8.25 40.03
C ARG A 945 -15.07 -7.98 38.74
N ALA A 946 -15.76 -8.99 38.20
CA ALA A 946 -16.68 -8.79 37.08
C ALA A 946 -18.06 -8.38 37.59
N ARG A 947 -18.64 -7.35 36.98
CA ARG A 947 -19.97 -6.81 37.30
C ARG A 947 -20.76 -6.53 36.05
N GLY A 948 -22.08 -6.59 36.14
CA GLY A 948 -22.94 -6.20 35.03
C GLY A 948 -24.42 -6.28 35.33
N VAL A 949 -25.20 -5.85 34.35
CA VAL A 949 -26.66 -5.85 34.34
C VAL A 949 -27.15 -6.32 32.98
N VAL A 950 -28.25 -7.07 32.98
CA VAL A 950 -29.01 -7.46 31.80
C VAL A 950 -30.48 -7.12 32.04
N GLY A 951 -31.21 -6.73 31.00
CA GLY A 951 -32.65 -6.53 31.11
C GLY A 951 -33.38 -6.70 29.80
N PHE A 952 -34.70 -6.88 29.89
CA PHE A 952 -35.60 -7.06 28.75
C PHE A 952 -36.89 -6.26 28.91
N TRP A 953 -37.37 -5.66 27.81
CA TRP A 953 -38.63 -4.92 27.76
C TRP A 953 -39.45 -5.28 26.52
N PRO A 954 -40.79 -5.28 26.62
CA PRO A 954 -41.67 -5.29 25.45
C PRO A 954 -41.31 -4.16 24.49
N ALA A 955 -41.16 -4.49 23.22
CA ALA A 955 -40.70 -3.59 22.17
C ALA A 955 -41.65 -3.62 20.96
N GLN A 956 -41.76 -2.50 20.25
CA GLN A 956 -42.38 -2.41 18.92
C GLN A 956 -41.56 -1.45 18.05
N SER A 957 -41.44 -1.73 16.75
CA SER A 957 -40.84 -0.78 15.81
C SER A 957 -41.86 0.24 15.30
N ILE A 958 -41.38 1.48 15.11
CA ILE A 958 -42.11 2.58 14.45
C ILE A 958 -41.15 3.23 13.46
N GLN A 959 -41.33 2.94 12.17
CA GLN A 959 -40.38 3.28 11.11
C GLN A 959 -38.95 2.81 11.45
N ASP A 960 -38.02 3.73 11.69
CA ASP A 960 -36.62 3.42 11.97
C ASP A 960 -36.33 3.24 13.48
N ASP A 961 -37.31 3.44 14.36
CA ASP A 961 -37.13 3.43 15.81
C ASP A 961 -37.72 2.22 16.51
N ILE A 962 -37.23 1.96 17.73
CA ILE A 962 -37.68 0.87 18.61
C ILE A 962 -38.22 1.49 19.90
N HIS A 963 -39.54 1.45 20.06
CA HIS A 963 -40.26 1.94 21.23
C HIS A 963 -40.39 0.83 22.27
N LEU A 964 -40.11 1.13 23.53
CA LEU A 964 -40.19 0.18 24.65
C LEU A 964 -41.31 0.57 25.62
N TYR A 965 -41.95 -0.44 26.21
CA TYR A 965 -43.16 -0.26 27.03
C TYR A 965 -43.06 -1.02 28.37
N ALA A 966 -43.84 -0.61 29.38
CA ALA A 966 -43.98 -1.36 30.63
C ALA A 966 -44.69 -2.71 30.40
N GLU A 967 -44.45 -3.73 31.25
CA GLU A 967 -45.01 -5.07 31.00
C GLU A 967 -46.54 -5.12 30.92
N ALA A 968 -47.22 -4.34 31.77
CA ALA A 968 -48.68 -4.27 31.81
C ALA A 968 -49.29 -3.33 30.74
N ALA A 969 -48.48 -2.64 29.94
CA ALA A 969 -48.97 -1.71 28.93
C ALA A 969 -49.45 -2.44 27.65
N VAL A 970 -50.47 -1.86 27.01
CA VAL A 970 -50.86 -2.21 25.63
C VAL A 970 -50.19 -1.20 24.70
N PRO A 971 -49.22 -1.59 23.84
CA PRO A 971 -48.41 -0.65 23.06
C PRO A 971 -49.21 0.33 22.19
N GLN A 972 -50.38 -0.09 21.68
CA GLN A 972 -51.26 0.75 20.85
C GLN A 972 -52.05 1.81 21.65
N ALA A 973 -51.92 1.84 22.99
CA ALA A 973 -52.70 2.69 23.88
C ALA A 973 -51.87 3.22 25.08
N ALA A 974 -50.54 3.22 24.99
CA ALA A 974 -49.64 3.67 26.04
C ALA A 974 -48.41 4.37 25.44
N GLU A 975 -47.91 5.40 26.14
CA GLU A 975 -46.64 6.04 25.79
C GLU A 975 -45.44 5.10 26.01
N PRO A 976 -44.37 5.21 25.22
CA PRO A 976 -43.14 4.46 25.45
C PRO A 976 -42.42 4.96 26.72
N ILE A 977 -41.82 4.03 27.46
CA ILE A 977 -40.95 4.35 28.62
C ILE A 977 -39.52 4.72 28.18
N ALA A 978 -39.13 4.30 26.98
CA ALA A 978 -37.87 4.62 26.33
C ALA A 978 -37.99 4.38 24.81
N THR A 979 -37.21 5.11 24.02
CA THR A 979 -37.07 4.89 22.57
C THR A 979 -35.59 4.78 22.23
N PHE A 980 -35.25 3.76 21.44
CA PHE A 980 -33.95 3.61 20.80
C PHE A 980 -34.08 4.04 19.33
N TYR A 981 -33.19 4.93 18.90
CA TYR A 981 -33.32 5.68 17.66
C TYR A 981 -32.44 5.11 16.55
N GLY A 982 -33.05 4.52 15.52
CA GLY A 982 -32.32 3.83 14.47
C GLY A 982 -31.94 4.70 13.27
N LEU A 983 -30.81 4.32 12.65
CA LEU A 983 -30.30 4.86 11.40
C LEU A 983 -30.36 3.77 10.32
N ARG A 984 -30.75 4.16 9.11
CA ARG A 984 -30.95 3.29 7.95
C ARG A 984 -29.87 3.49 6.89
N GLN A 985 -29.48 2.41 6.23
CA GLN A 985 -28.60 2.46 5.05
C GLN A 985 -29.20 3.36 3.94
N GLN A 986 -28.40 4.25 3.35
CA GLN A 986 -28.81 5.07 2.19
C GLN A 986 -27.96 4.90 0.92
N ALA A 987 -26.73 4.37 1.02
CA ALA A 987 -25.88 4.16 -0.16
C ALA A 987 -26.53 3.18 -1.15
N GLU A 988 -26.68 3.62 -2.41
CA GLU A 988 -27.32 2.84 -3.47
C GLU A 988 -26.57 1.51 -3.69
N LYS A 989 -27.36 0.44 -3.77
CA LYS A 989 -26.90 -0.91 -4.11
C LYS A 989 -27.01 -1.13 -5.62
N ASP A 990 -26.18 -2.02 -6.15
CA ASP A 990 -26.24 -2.47 -7.55
C ASP A 990 -27.69 -2.79 -7.96
N SER A 991 -28.09 -2.40 -9.16
CA SER A 991 -29.42 -2.68 -9.73
C SER A 991 -29.75 -4.17 -9.82
N ALA A 992 -28.73 -5.04 -9.85
CA ALA A 992 -28.88 -6.50 -9.75
C ALA A 992 -29.03 -7.02 -8.31
N SER A 993 -28.86 -6.18 -7.28
CA SER A 993 -28.93 -6.56 -5.87
C SER A 993 -30.35 -6.51 -5.33
N THR A 994 -30.80 -7.64 -4.76
CA THR A 994 -32.09 -7.76 -4.07
C THR A 994 -31.98 -7.53 -2.55
N GLU A 995 -30.83 -7.06 -2.05
CA GLU A 995 -30.69 -6.76 -0.62
C GLU A 995 -31.46 -5.50 -0.20
N PRO A 996 -32.29 -5.55 0.86
CA PRO A 996 -32.94 -4.37 1.41
C PRO A 996 -31.97 -3.43 2.14
N TYR A 997 -32.44 -2.21 2.41
CA TYR A 997 -31.71 -1.11 3.05
C TYR A 997 -31.96 -1.16 4.57
N TYR A 998 -31.07 -1.83 5.29
CA TYR A 998 -31.30 -2.22 6.69
C TYR A 998 -31.35 -1.03 7.67
N CYS A 999 -32.27 -1.13 8.63
CA CYS A 999 -32.21 -0.47 9.93
C CYS A 999 -32.29 -1.56 11.04
N LEU A 1000 -31.89 -1.25 12.28
CA LEU A 1000 -32.05 -2.17 13.41
C LEU A 1000 -33.53 -2.38 13.80
N SER A 1001 -34.39 -1.38 13.58
CA SER A 1001 -35.84 -1.50 13.85
C SER A 1001 -36.53 -2.55 12.99
N ASP A 1002 -36.01 -2.84 11.79
CA ASP A 1002 -36.53 -3.86 10.87
C ASP A 1002 -36.57 -5.27 11.49
N PHE A 1003 -35.80 -5.48 12.57
CA PHE A 1003 -35.71 -6.75 13.29
C PHE A 1003 -36.63 -6.85 14.52
N ILE A 1004 -37.45 -5.83 14.82
CA ILE A 1004 -38.47 -5.80 15.88
C ILE A 1004 -39.86 -5.65 15.27
N ALA A 1005 -40.87 -6.36 15.79
CA ALA A 1005 -42.24 -6.33 15.25
C ALA A 1005 -42.83 -4.89 15.20
N PRO A 1006 -43.37 -4.45 14.04
CA PRO A 1006 -44.00 -3.13 13.92
C PRO A 1006 -45.26 -3.00 14.78
N LEU A 1007 -45.48 -1.80 15.35
CA LEU A 1007 -46.64 -1.50 16.22
C LEU A 1007 -48.01 -1.88 15.60
N HIS A 1008 -48.12 -1.77 14.28
CA HIS A 1008 -49.33 -2.07 13.52
C HIS A 1008 -49.53 -3.59 13.21
N SER A 1009 -48.52 -4.44 13.46
CA SER A 1009 -48.64 -5.89 13.29
C SER A 1009 -49.51 -6.55 14.36
N GLY A 1010 -49.63 -5.91 15.53
CA GLY A 1010 -50.29 -6.47 16.72
C GLY A 1010 -49.48 -7.55 17.45
N ILE A 1011 -48.29 -7.91 16.95
CA ILE A 1011 -47.46 -8.99 17.51
C ILE A 1011 -46.49 -8.42 18.55
N ARG A 1012 -46.45 -9.04 19.73
CA ARG A 1012 -45.64 -8.58 20.86
C ARG A 1012 -44.21 -9.10 20.78
N ASP A 1013 -43.29 -8.20 20.52
CA ASP A 1013 -41.84 -8.43 20.49
C ASP A 1013 -41.14 -7.79 21.70
N TYR A 1014 -39.82 -7.97 21.82
CA TYR A 1014 -39.02 -7.56 22.97
C TYR A 1014 -37.62 -7.11 22.52
N LEU A 1015 -37.03 -6.18 23.27
CA LEU A 1015 -35.64 -5.77 23.15
C LEU A 1015 -34.93 -6.07 24.48
N GLY A 1016 -33.71 -6.60 24.40
CA GLY A 1016 -32.83 -6.71 25.55
C GLY A 1016 -31.74 -5.65 25.55
N LEU A 1017 -31.08 -5.45 26.69
CA LEU A 1017 -29.80 -4.73 26.77
C LEU A 1017 -28.90 -5.30 27.86
N PHE A 1018 -27.61 -5.01 27.78
CA PHE A 1018 -26.63 -5.30 28.82
C PHE A 1018 -25.58 -4.19 28.98
N ALA A 1019 -24.96 -4.17 30.16
CA ALA A 1019 -23.65 -3.58 30.38
C ALA A 1019 -22.85 -4.47 31.34
N VAL A 1020 -21.57 -4.72 31.03
CA VAL A 1020 -20.64 -5.55 31.81
C VAL A 1020 -19.28 -4.86 31.91
N ALA A 1021 -18.55 -5.08 33.00
CA ALA A 1021 -17.23 -4.52 33.21
C ALA A 1021 -16.35 -5.34 34.17
N CYS A 1022 -15.04 -5.14 34.07
CA CYS A 1022 -14.05 -5.65 35.01
C CYS A 1022 -13.50 -4.51 35.89
N PHE A 1023 -13.76 -4.57 37.19
CA PHE A 1023 -13.29 -3.58 38.17
C PHE A 1023 -12.00 -4.05 38.87
N GLY A 1024 -11.17 -3.09 39.29
CA GLY A 1024 -9.86 -3.32 39.90
C GLY A 1024 -8.68 -3.21 38.92
N VAL A 1025 -8.95 -2.98 37.63
CA VAL A 1025 -7.94 -2.96 36.57
C VAL A 1025 -7.09 -1.69 36.68
N GLU A 1026 -7.73 -0.52 36.85
CA GLU A 1026 -7.08 0.78 36.95
C GLU A 1026 -6.21 0.89 38.22
N GLU A 1027 -6.67 0.39 39.37
CA GLU A 1027 -5.91 0.44 40.62
C GLU A 1027 -4.66 -0.46 40.56
N LEU A 1028 -4.75 -1.64 39.94
CA LEU A 1028 -3.61 -2.52 39.72
C LEU A 1028 -2.64 -1.94 38.68
N SER A 1029 -3.18 -1.44 37.58
CA SER A 1029 -2.40 -0.79 36.52
C SER A 1029 -1.58 0.37 37.06
N LYS A 1030 -2.19 1.23 37.88
CA LYS A 1030 -1.48 2.34 38.51
C LYS A 1030 -0.42 1.84 39.49
N ALA A 1031 -0.72 0.83 40.31
CA ALA A 1031 0.29 0.28 41.22
C ALA A 1031 1.51 -0.26 40.47
N TYR A 1032 1.31 -0.91 39.32
CA TYR A 1032 2.41 -1.32 38.45
C TYR A 1032 3.14 -0.13 37.79
N GLU A 1033 2.46 0.94 37.40
CA GLU A 1033 3.08 2.17 36.88
C GLU A 1033 3.90 2.91 37.95
N ASP A 1034 3.39 3.01 39.18
CA ASP A 1034 4.10 3.58 40.34
C ASP A 1034 5.35 2.74 40.74
N ASP A 1035 5.30 1.40 40.57
CA ASP A 1035 6.45 0.47 40.70
C ASP A 1035 7.42 0.48 39.50
N GLY A 1036 7.10 1.21 38.41
CA GLY A 1036 7.90 1.26 37.18
C GLY A 1036 7.77 0.04 36.25
N ASP A 1037 6.75 -0.80 36.45
CA ASP A 1037 6.45 -1.99 35.66
C ASP A 1037 5.38 -1.76 34.57
N ASP A 1038 5.80 -1.10 33.49
CA ASP A 1038 4.95 -0.86 32.31
C ASP A 1038 4.38 -2.17 31.73
N TYR A 1039 5.14 -3.26 31.77
CA TYR A 1039 4.74 -4.56 31.23
C TYR A 1039 3.55 -5.14 31.99
N SER A 1040 3.58 -5.11 33.33
CA SER A 1040 2.46 -5.60 34.15
C SER A 1040 1.26 -4.66 34.11
N SER A 1041 1.46 -3.34 33.98
CA SER A 1041 0.37 -2.39 33.73
C SER A 1041 -0.37 -2.70 32.42
N ILE A 1042 0.36 -2.78 31.30
CA ILE A 1042 -0.20 -3.09 29.98
C ILE A 1042 -0.86 -4.49 30.00
N MET A 1043 -0.25 -5.46 30.70
CA MET A 1043 -0.81 -6.81 30.85
C MET A 1043 -2.15 -6.81 31.61
N VAL A 1044 -2.26 -6.13 32.77
CA VAL A 1044 -3.50 -6.13 33.55
C VAL A 1044 -4.63 -5.37 32.84
N LYS A 1045 -4.30 -4.26 32.15
CA LYS A 1045 -5.23 -3.55 31.26
C LYS A 1045 -5.76 -4.46 30.15
N ALA A 1046 -4.86 -5.11 29.39
CA ALA A 1046 -5.25 -6.02 28.32
C ALA A 1046 -6.05 -7.25 28.81
N LEU A 1047 -5.75 -7.78 30.00
CA LEU A 1047 -6.52 -8.86 30.63
C LEU A 1047 -7.91 -8.40 31.10
N GLY A 1048 -8.03 -7.17 31.60
CA GLY A 1048 -9.32 -6.55 31.93
C GLY A 1048 -10.26 -6.51 30.74
N ASP A 1049 -9.78 -6.02 29.60
CA ASP A 1049 -10.54 -5.95 28.34
C ASP A 1049 -10.94 -7.34 27.84
N ARG A 1050 -10.04 -8.33 28.00
CA ARG A 1050 -10.33 -9.73 27.66
C ARG A 1050 -11.43 -10.31 28.54
N LEU A 1051 -11.46 -9.99 29.83
CA LEU A 1051 -12.52 -10.42 30.76
C LEU A 1051 -13.86 -9.72 30.48
N ALA A 1052 -13.84 -8.43 30.13
CA ALA A 1052 -15.06 -7.69 29.80
C ALA A 1052 -15.75 -8.22 28.52
N GLU A 1053 -14.97 -8.46 27.46
CA GLU A 1053 -15.47 -9.09 26.23
C GLU A 1053 -15.92 -10.55 26.44
N ALA A 1054 -15.18 -11.32 27.25
CA ALA A 1054 -15.58 -12.67 27.62
C ALA A 1054 -16.92 -12.69 28.38
N PHE A 1055 -17.15 -11.72 29.27
CA PHE A 1055 -18.45 -11.56 29.95
C PHE A 1055 -19.56 -11.19 28.96
N ALA A 1056 -19.28 -10.33 27.97
CA ALA A 1056 -20.26 -9.97 26.95
C ALA A 1056 -20.68 -11.16 26.06
N GLU A 1057 -19.78 -12.10 25.77
CA GLU A 1057 -20.10 -13.32 25.00
C GLU A 1057 -20.79 -14.40 25.86
N GLU A 1058 -20.30 -14.66 27.08
CA GLU A 1058 -20.90 -15.65 28.00
C GLU A 1058 -22.30 -15.22 28.46
N LEU A 1059 -22.48 -13.95 28.81
CA LEU A 1059 -23.78 -13.39 29.14
C LEU A 1059 -24.71 -13.43 27.92
N HIS A 1060 -24.20 -13.17 26.71
CA HIS A 1060 -25.03 -13.30 25.50
C HIS A 1060 -25.48 -14.75 25.27
N GLU A 1061 -24.61 -15.75 25.48
CA GLU A 1061 -25.04 -17.15 25.42
C GLU A 1061 -26.12 -17.47 26.47
N ARG A 1062 -25.92 -17.05 27.72
CA ARG A 1062 -26.92 -17.24 28.77
C ARG A 1062 -28.23 -16.49 28.46
N VAL A 1063 -28.20 -15.36 27.76
CA VAL A 1063 -29.40 -14.70 27.23
C VAL A 1063 -30.11 -15.58 26.20
N ARG A 1064 -29.40 -16.14 25.22
CA ARG A 1064 -30.00 -17.03 24.19
C ARG A 1064 -30.59 -18.32 24.78
N ARG A 1065 -29.90 -18.91 25.76
CA ARG A 1065 -30.21 -20.24 26.30
C ARG A 1065 -31.11 -20.23 27.54
N GLU A 1066 -30.91 -19.28 28.46
CA GLU A 1066 -31.54 -19.27 29.79
C GLU A 1066 -32.47 -18.07 30.02
N LEU A 1067 -32.00 -16.83 29.79
CA LEU A 1067 -32.68 -15.62 30.30
C LEU A 1067 -33.76 -15.10 29.34
N TRP A 1068 -33.49 -15.08 28.04
CA TRP A 1068 -34.51 -14.89 26.99
C TRP A 1068 -34.93 -16.24 26.40
N ALA A 1069 -34.05 -17.25 26.43
CA ALA A 1069 -34.33 -18.66 26.09
C ALA A 1069 -34.86 -18.93 24.66
N TYR A 1070 -34.74 -17.97 23.74
CA TYR A 1070 -35.18 -18.12 22.34
C TYR A 1070 -34.38 -19.16 21.55
N CYS A 1071 -33.27 -19.66 22.08
CA CYS A 1071 -32.49 -20.79 21.58
C CYS A 1071 -32.08 -21.74 22.73
N GLY A 1072 -33.02 -22.11 23.61
CA GLY A 1072 -32.77 -22.97 24.77
C GLY A 1072 -32.14 -24.35 24.50
N SER A 1073 -32.20 -24.85 23.26
CA SER A 1073 -31.54 -26.10 22.82
C SER A 1073 -30.15 -25.88 22.18
N GLU A 1074 -29.62 -24.65 22.17
CA GLU A 1074 -28.30 -24.35 21.60
C GLU A 1074 -27.18 -25.09 22.35
N GLN A 1075 -26.32 -25.75 21.58
CA GLN A 1075 -25.05 -26.32 22.01
C GLN A 1075 -24.01 -25.98 20.94
N LEU A 1076 -23.26 -24.90 21.15
CA LEU A 1076 -22.15 -24.48 20.30
C LEU A 1076 -20.84 -24.66 21.04
N ASP A 1077 -19.75 -24.89 20.31
CA ASP A 1077 -18.41 -24.75 20.88
C ASP A 1077 -17.95 -23.28 20.84
N VAL A 1078 -16.94 -22.96 21.64
CA VAL A 1078 -16.39 -21.62 21.76
C VAL A 1078 -15.81 -21.09 20.42
N ALA A 1079 -15.39 -21.96 19.50
CA ALA A 1079 -14.91 -21.54 18.19
C ALA A 1079 -16.05 -21.14 17.24
N ASP A 1080 -17.22 -21.75 17.38
CA ASP A 1080 -18.43 -21.40 16.63
C ASP A 1080 -19.19 -20.20 17.24
N LEU A 1081 -19.11 -19.99 18.55
CA LEU A 1081 -19.49 -18.71 19.18
C LEU A 1081 -18.70 -17.54 18.57
N ARG A 1082 -17.36 -17.64 18.52
CA ARG A 1082 -16.46 -16.63 17.91
C ARG A 1082 -16.67 -16.43 16.42
N ARG A 1083 -17.38 -17.35 15.73
CA ARG A 1083 -17.78 -17.23 14.33
C ARG A 1083 -19.19 -16.64 14.15
N LEU A 1084 -19.84 -16.21 15.22
CA LEU A 1084 -21.20 -15.66 15.22
C LEU A 1084 -22.23 -16.65 14.65
N ARG A 1085 -22.05 -17.96 14.92
CA ARG A 1085 -22.93 -19.04 14.38
C ARG A 1085 -24.22 -19.27 15.17
N TYR A 1086 -24.40 -18.54 16.27
CA TYR A 1086 -25.65 -18.48 17.02
C TYR A 1086 -26.76 -17.69 16.30
N LYS A 1087 -27.92 -17.57 16.94
CA LYS A 1087 -29.03 -16.71 16.50
C LYS A 1087 -29.10 -15.43 17.31
N GLY A 1088 -29.69 -14.39 16.71
CA GLY A 1088 -29.72 -13.05 17.28
C GLY A 1088 -28.39 -12.31 17.22
N ILE A 1089 -28.42 -11.03 17.57
CA ILE A 1089 -27.25 -10.13 17.57
C ILE A 1089 -27.21 -9.26 18.83
N ARG A 1090 -26.01 -8.75 19.16
CA ARG A 1090 -25.77 -7.86 20.29
C ARG A 1090 -25.16 -6.48 19.94
N PRO A 1091 -25.78 -5.67 19.06
CA PRO A 1091 -25.20 -4.42 18.57
C PRO A 1091 -24.99 -3.40 19.70
N ALA A 1092 -23.81 -2.77 19.70
CA ALA A 1092 -23.38 -1.79 20.70
C ALA A 1092 -23.38 -0.37 20.12
N PRO A 1093 -23.91 0.65 20.83
CA PRO A 1093 -23.81 2.05 20.42
C PRO A 1093 -22.37 2.51 20.19
N GLY A 1094 -22.07 3.05 19.01
CA GLY A 1094 -20.73 3.37 18.49
C GLY A 1094 -20.20 2.38 17.45
N TYR A 1095 -20.77 1.18 17.32
CA TYR A 1095 -20.40 0.24 16.26
C TYR A 1095 -21.10 0.58 14.95
N PRO A 1096 -20.61 0.14 13.77
CA PRO A 1096 -21.20 0.50 12.47
C PRO A 1096 -22.69 0.17 12.28
N SER A 1097 -23.29 -0.71 13.09
CA SER A 1097 -24.73 -1.01 13.08
C SER A 1097 -25.60 -0.03 13.89
N GLN A 1098 -25.00 0.70 14.83
CA GLN A 1098 -25.62 1.80 15.56
C GLN A 1098 -24.53 2.81 15.94
N PRO A 1099 -24.09 3.68 15.02
CA PRO A 1099 -22.90 4.52 15.22
C PRO A 1099 -23.11 5.67 16.21
N ASP A 1100 -24.36 6.02 16.55
CA ASP A 1100 -24.64 7.05 17.57
C ASP A 1100 -24.19 6.59 18.97
N HIS A 1101 -23.32 7.36 19.61
CA HIS A 1101 -22.89 7.12 20.99
C HIS A 1101 -23.97 7.47 22.04
N THR A 1102 -24.87 8.42 21.74
CA THR A 1102 -25.86 8.97 22.68
C THR A 1102 -26.92 7.97 23.12
N GLU A 1103 -27.13 6.89 22.36
CA GLU A 1103 -28.04 5.79 22.72
C GLU A 1103 -27.66 5.11 24.05
N LYS A 1104 -26.38 5.21 24.48
CA LYS A 1104 -25.95 4.79 25.82
C LYS A 1104 -26.71 5.54 26.93
N LEU A 1105 -27.06 6.81 26.73
CA LEU A 1105 -27.84 7.58 27.70
C LEU A 1105 -29.25 7.01 27.87
N THR A 1106 -29.84 6.40 26.84
CA THR A 1106 -31.11 5.67 26.97
C THR A 1106 -30.92 4.35 27.72
N MET A 1107 -29.86 3.59 27.43
CA MET A 1107 -29.52 2.37 28.19
C MET A 1107 -29.31 2.63 29.68
N TRP A 1108 -28.49 3.64 30.01
CA TRP A 1108 -28.14 3.99 31.39
C TRP A 1108 -29.36 4.42 32.21
N ARG A 1109 -30.26 5.22 31.63
CA ARG A 1109 -31.52 5.64 32.27
C ARG A 1109 -32.54 4.51 32.40
N LEU A 1110 -32.65 3.63 31.41
CA LEU A 1110 -33.66 2.56 31.38
C LEU A 1110 -33.34 1.40 32.34
N ALA A 1111 -32.06 1.06 32.50
CA ALA A 1111 -31.61 -0.08 33.31
C ALA A 1111 -30.87 0.34 34.60
N ASP A 1112 -30.88 1.63 34.95
CA ASP A 1112 -30.23 2.20 36.14
C ASP A 1112 -28.76 1.76 36.28
N ILE A 1113 -28.02 1.78 35.17
CA ILE A 1113 -26.75 1.03 35.02
C ILE A 1113 -25.68 1.54 35.99
N GLU A 1114 -25.53 2.86 36.13
CA GLU A 1114 -24.53 3.46 37.02
C GLU A 1114 -24.80 3.14 38.50
N GLN A 1115 -26.04 3.29 38.96
CA GLN A 1115 -26.41 3.02 40.35
C GLN A 1115 -26.37 1.52 40.69
N SER A 1116 -26.74 0.65 39.74
CA SER A 1116 -26.80 -0.80 39.95
C SER A 1116 -25.46 -1.53 39.81
N THR A 1117 -24.55 -1.05 38.95
CA THR A 1117 -23.26 -1.73 38.66
C THR A 1117 -22.02 -0.94 39.07
N GLY A 1118 -22.11 0.39 39.11
CA GLY A 1118 -20.97 1.30 39.21
C GLY A 1118 -20.28 1.60 37.88
N ILE A 1119 -20.79 1.13 36.74
CA ILE A 1119 -20.26 1.46 35.41
C ILE A 1119 -20.83 2.82 34.98
N ARG A 1120 -19.96 3.79 34.74
CA ARG A 1120 -20.31 5.21 34.50
C ARG A 1120 -20.09 5.61 33.06
N LEU A 1121 -20.71 6.70 32.62
CA LEU A 1121 -20.41 7.34 31.33
C LEU A 1121 -19.61 8.63 31.54
N THR A 1122 -18.65 8.89 30.65
CA THR A 1122 -17.97 10.19 30.57
C THR A 1122 -18.79 11.20 29.77
N GLU A 1123 -18.37 12.47 29.74
CA GLU A 1123 -18.96 13.50 28.86
C GLU A 1123 -18.98 13.10 27.37
N SER A 1124 -17.95 12.36 26.93
CA SER A 1124 -17.84 11.81 25.57
C SER A 1124 -18.50 10.43 25.40
N LEU A 1125 -19.21 9.95 26.43
CA LEU A 1125 -19.91 8.66 26.44
C LEU A 1125 -18.99 7.44 26.22
N ALA A 1126 -17.75 7.54 26.72
CA ALA A 1126 -16.92 6.38 27.05
C ALA A 1126 -17.43 5.76 28.36
N MET A 1127 -17.16 4.47 28.57
CA MET A 1127 -17.53 3.77 29.81
C MET A 1127 -16.37 3.77 30.80
N ALA A 1128 -16.64 3.91 32.10
CA ALA A 1128 -15.64 3.80 33.18
C ALA A 1128 -16.11 2.75 34.21
N PRO A 1129 -15.31 1.72 34.57
CA PRO A 1129 -13.92 1.46 34.17
C PRO A 1129 -13.78 1.20 32.67
N ALA A 1130 -12.56 1.37 32.14
CA ALA A 1130 -12.29 1.31 30.70
C ALA A 1130 -12.61 -0.08 30.12
N SER A 1131 -12.25 -1.14 30.85
CA SER A 1131 -12.57 -2.53 30.54
C SER A 1131 -14.07 -2.84 30.75
N ALA A 1132 -14.91 -2.29 29.88
CA ALA A 1132 -16.37 -2.41 29.91
C ALA A 1132 -16.95 -2.59 28.50
N VAL A 1133 -18.07 -3.32 28.40
CA VAL A 1133 -18.81 -3.57 27.16
C VAL A 1133 -20.31 -3.38 27.44
N SER A 1134 -21.03 -2.73 26.54
CA SER A 1134 -22.48 -2.60 26.62
C SER A 1134 -23.14 -2.67 25.23
N GLY A 1135 -24.38 -3.12 25.17
CA GLY A 1135 -25.14 -3.16 23.92
C GLY A 1135 -26.60 -3.58 24.10
N LEU A 1136 -27.32 -3.61 22.99
CA LEU A 1136 -28.70 -4.11 22.89
C LEU A 1136 -28.68 -5.59 22.49
N TYR A 1137 -29.77 -6.32 22.73
CA TYR A 1137 -29.97 -7.70 22.26
C TYR A 1137 -31.21 -7.80 21.37
N PHE A 1138 -31.09 -8.50 20.24
CA PHE A 1138 -32.18 -8.80 19.31
C PHE A 1138 -32.28 -10.32 19.14
N SER A 1139 -33.46 -10.90 19.35
CA SER A 1139 -33.69 -12.36 19.25
C SER A 1139 -34.04 -12.84 17.84
N ASN A 1140 -34.45 -11.93 16.95
CA ASN A 1140 -34.95 -12.24 15.62
C ASN A 1140 -33.92 -13.04 14.79
N LEU A 1141 -34.34 -14.21 14.29
CA LEU A 1141 -33.49 -15.17 13.57
C LEU A 1141 -32.96 -14.67 12.20
N LYS A 1142 -33.47 -13.53 11.71
CA LYS A 1142 -33.03 -12.82 10.50
C LYS A 1142 -32.13 -11.62 10.78
N SER A 1143 -31.97 -11.22 12.05
CA SER A 1143 -31.09 -10.12 12.42
C SER A 1143 -29.63 -10.43 12.07
N LYS A 1144 -28.90 -9.41 11.62
CA LYS A 1144 -27.47 -9.49 11.27
C LYS A 1144 -26.80 -8.16 11.54
N TYR A 1145 -25.50 -8.18 11.83
CA TYR A 1145 -24.68 -6.97 11.82
C TYR A 1145 -24.56 -6.44 10.39
N PHE A 1146 -24.80 -5.14 10.23
CA PHE A 1146 -24.61 -4.39 8.98
C PHE A 1146 -23.94 -3.06 9.31
N ALA A 1147 -23.26 -2.43 8.34
CA ALA A 1147 -22.85 -1.04 8.50
C ALA A 1147 -23.96 -0.13 7.96
N VAL A 1148 -24.38 0.88 8.73
CA VAL A 1148 -25.25 1.97 8.26
C VAL A 1148 -24.62 2.65 7.03
N GLY A 1149 -23.29 2.80 7.04
CA GLY A 1149 -22.55 3.46 5.97
C GLY A 1149 -22.68 4.97 6.07
N LYS A 1150 -22.55 5.67 4.93
CA LYS A 1150 -22.76 7.12 4.86
C LYS A 1150 -24.25 7.46 4.76
N ILE A 1151 -24.68 8.51 5.45
CA ILE A 1151 -26.07 9.02 5.48
C ILE A 1151 -26.15 10.43 4.89
N SER A 1152 -27.27 10.78 4.24
CA SER A 1152 -27.51 12.11 3.69
C SER A 1152 -28.29 13.01 4.65
N LYS A 1153 -28.30 14.32 4.36
CA LYS A 1153 -28.83 15.36 5.25
C LYS A 1153 -30.30 15.19 5.60
N ASP A 1154 -31.09 14.64 4.69
CA ASP A 1154 -32.51 14.32 4.91
C ASP A 1154 -32.73 13.32 6.08
N GLN A 1155 -31.80 12.38 6.28
CA GLN A 1155 -31.83 11.50 7.46
C GLN A 1155 -31.29 12.17 8.72
N VAL A 1156 -30.34 13.10 8.62
CA VAL A 1156 -29.86 13.85 9.79
C VAL A 1156 -30.93 14.79 10.34
N GLU A 1157 -31.66 15.49 9.46
CA GLU A 1157 -32.77 16.36 9.83
C GLU A 1157 -33.95 15.58 10.44
N ASP A 1158 -34.30 14.43 9.86
CA ASP A 1158 -35.29 13.50 10.39
C ASP A 1158 -34.87 12.89 11.75
N TYR A 1159 -33.59 12.53 11.92
CA TYR A 1159 -33.07 12.00 13.18
C TYR A 1159 -33.02 13.06 14.30
N ALA A 1160 -32.60 14.29 13.97
CA ALA A 1160 -32.62 15.43 14.89
C ALA A 1160 -34.04 15.75 15.38
N LEU A 1161 -35.03 15.74 14.48
CA LEU A 1161 -36.43 15.92 14.81
C LEU A 1161 -36.96 14.79 15.71
N ARG A 1162 -36.65 13.53 15.40
CA ARG A 1162 -37.11 12.38 16.20
C ARG A 1162 -36.50 12.35 17.60
N LYS A 1163 -35.23 12.76 17.75
CA LYS A 1163 -34.55 12.85 19.05
C LYS A 1163 -34.78 14.17 19.80
N ASN A 1164 -35.46 15.14 19.18
CA ASN A 1164 -35.70 16.48 19.70
C ASN A 1164 -34.40 17.19 20.15
N ILE A 1165 -33.39 17.16 19.27
CA ILE A 1165 -32.09 17.84 19.42
C ILE A 1165 -31.76 18.64 18.15
N SER A 1166 -30.70 19.44 18.18
CA SER A 1166 -30.35 20.27 17.01
C SER A 1166 -29.66 19.46 15.90
N VAL A 1167 -29.81 19.88 14.64
CA VAL A 1167 -29.14 19.27 13.49
C VAL A 1167 -27.61 19.27 13.68
N ALA A 1168 -27.03 20.40 14.09
CA ALA A 1168 -25.60 20.52 14.38
C ALA A 1168 -25.10 19.58 15.50
N GLU A 1169 -25.96 19.23 16.46
CA GLU A 1169 -25.64 18.26 17.52
C GLU A 1169 -25.65 16.83 16.98
N VAL A 1170 -26.59 16.48 16.09
CA VAL A 1170 -26.55 15.19 15.37
C VAL A 1170 -25.33 15.13 14.43
N GLU A 1171 -25.05 16.20 13.68
CA GLU A 1171 -23.89 16.31 12.79
C GLU A 1171 -22.58 16.11 13.57
N LYS A 1172 -22.48 16.63 14.80
CA LYS A 1172 -21.36 16.34 15.71
C LYS A 1172 -21.26 14.84 16.04
N TRP A 1173 -22.30 14.26 16.65
CA TRP A 1173 -22.24 12.85 17.11
C TRP A 1173 -22.12 11.83 15.97
N LEU A 1174 -22.57 12.18 14.76
CA LEU A 1174 -22.55 11.32 13.57
C LEU A 1174 -21.47 11.71 12.54
N GLY A 1175 -20.61 12.69 12.81
CA GLY A 1175 -19.60 13.23 11.87
C GLY A 1175 -18.89 12.20 10.98
N PRO A 1176 -18.33 11.10 11.53
CA PRO A 1176 -17.67 10.05 10.73
C PRO A 1176 -18.56 9.39 9.66
N ILE A 1177 -19.88 9.36 9.84
CA ILE A 1177 -20.85 8.74 8.92
C ILE A 1177 -21.62 9.74 8.04
N LEU A 1178 -21.34 11.05 8.10
CA LEU A 1178 -22.00 12.01 7.21
C LEU A 1178 -21.52 11.84 5.76
N GLY A 1179 -22.46 11.69 4.83
CA GLY A 1179 -22.22 11.54 3.38
C GLY A 1179 -22.18 12.87 2.61
N TYR A 1180 -22.15 13.98 3.33
CA TYR A 1180 -22.09 15.36 2.86
C TYR A 1180 -21.16 16.13 3.82
N ASP A 1181 -20.69 17.32 3.42
CA ASP A 1181 -19.83 18.11 4.30
C ASP A 1181 -20.62 19.08 5.21
N THR A 1182 -20.02 19.42 6.34
CA THR A 1182 -20.54 20.33 7.38
C THR A 1182 -19.66 21.57 7.46
N ASP A 1183 -20.25 22.75 7.30
CA ASP A 1183 -19.58 24.06 7.32
C ASP A 1183 -18.86 24.38 8.66
#